data_AF-A0A8H4UAT2-F1
#
_entry.id   AF-A0A8H4UAT2-F1
#
_cell.length_a   1.000
_cell.length_b   1.000
_cell.length_c   1.000
_cell.angle_alpha   90.00
_cell.angle_beta   90.00
_cell.angle_gamma   90.00
#
_symmetry.space_group_name_H-M   'P 1'
#
loop_
_entity.id
_entity.type
_entity.pdbx_description
1 polymer ?
#
loop_
_entity_poly.entity_id
_entity_poly.type
_entity_poly.pdbx_seq_one_letter_code
_entity_poly.pdbx_strand_id
1 'polypeptide(L)'
;MNQKLTPTTAALVACPLGVLADRIGCIPVLGLSILSMLLSQAYAMIICWQWKEIPIEAIWGLGVPLLIGGGRSVAEAMVFAIIADAVPDKRRQVAATWFQWVVAAVLSGQLLGPILAGIMKTMVWMSLWISMGLVFVGGLVLVAFTPETSRQRQHDDAISLSSALPGPAEQMSSSRATAKLVFSRPMIWLFPGAVMSIPLATIQSGILIQFMPIQFDWPLSHSILVISLQSLAALVTLCLLLPSITYFWAKLTATTSPHYRDCVLARGSSLLFLAGCMCMMMVTDQVLIIVGLTISATAPPTYLVSSHHPLRLMLNSRSHGSRSKHHSKGSLSAEQTKMAVDQVNTEEALRRLIHTTPIIDHHAHPLLKLNAIRKHSLLSIATEAEGDALDDSKTGLAHIRTVNILSALLGTEPTWEAVEAAIARKQAGNYQEWTQRCLSGIETILVDDGLGNSADAEPYNKFDAFTRSPNKRILRIEEVAAECIEKACVQFSHPSEAFSGAVENFMDAIYDALDDPAVVGFKSVICYRTGLAVAQITDLEALMQRFQIIFEARKEDGAEPFTRLNHEPLNDYFVHILAGLIQNSEDAHKKPIQFHTGLGDNDITLNKSSPSHLQDFIKTYPEVPIVLLHASYPFTRELGYLATVYSNVYADIGEVFPFLSRDGQEGVIRQILELCPVSKILWSTDGHWFPETYVVAVDQLRQVLHSVLVDCVYKGDLTWKQSAQLVQDVLFHNANKLYDLRLEFKPLPPDSGLGYEASEYKSLATLSQFLKNKEEPRFLRVYWNDFTAMPRMRAVPMRRVWSLLRSGGDFSFGVTKAGLGILQNDVPVSDISPSGEYRMHPDLSTLRPGPRKGHITVMGDFKEKDGSAVSLCPRSFLKGALSKAAEQGLTFNFGFEIELVLFRRGDGDKYEALDGDGHAWSVGRAMEHEASVEVLEDAIEQLDEAGVYIEMVHPESANGQYEIVLPHAPALEAVDTLLYARDVISSCATAKGLRMTLHPKPYAIACGTAAHVHMSISSPNGPSEEVYEPFYAGILKHLRAITAFTYSNMVSYERALDGCWAGGTWVAWGTQNREVPLRKIEGSHWELKCIDGLANPYLALSAVLLAGTKGVADKQELFWGDCTEDPSQLSLADRDRLNIRDRLPMSIKESLRSLTMDAEMVELLGSALVRRYSNIKMAETDMLEKMGDEERRRWIMERY
;
A
#
# COMPACT_ATOMS: atom_id res chain seq x y z
N MET A 1 -27.39 38.38 -27.97
CA MET A 1 -27.17 39.79 -27.52
C MET A 1 -27.52 40.04 -26.05
N ASN A 2 -28.43 39.28 -25.43
CA ASN A 2 -28.91 39.57 -24.06
C ASN A 2 -27.96 39.28 -22.89
N GLN A 3 -26.92 38.46 -23.10
CA GLN A 3 -25.91 38.17 -22.07
C GLN A 3 -24.99 39.36 -21.77
N LYS A 4 -25.03 40.46 -22.54
CA LYS A 4 -24.24 41.66 -22.25
C LYS A 4 -24.93 42.65 -21.30
N LEU A 5 -26.26 42.62 -21.20
CA LEU A 5 -27.05 43.58 -20.41
C LEU A 5 -27.27 43.15 -18.95
N THR A 6 -27.35 41.85 -18.69
CA THR A 6 -27.56 41.29 -17.34
C THR A 6 -26.37 41.42 -16.40
N PRO A 7 -25.10 41.27 -16.84
CA PRO A 7 -23.94 41.51 -15.98
C PRO A 7 -23.72 43.00 -15.69
N THR A 8 -24.05 43.87 -16.65
CA THR A 8 -23.87 45.32 -16.53
C THR A 8 -24.86 45.94 -15.55
N THR A 9 -26.12 45.46 -15.50
CA THR A 9 -27.10 45.90 -14.49
C THR A 9 -26.74 45.45 -13.08
N ALA A 10 -26.29 44.20 -12.90
CA ALA A 10 -25.86 43.69 -11.60
C ALA A 10 -24.62 44.45 -11.06
N ALA A 11 -23.64 44.75 -11.91
CA ALA A 11 -22.46 45.50 -11.52
C ALA A 11 -22.78 46.95 -11.09
N LEU A 12 -23.77 47.59 -11.71
CA LEU A 12 -24.23 48.94 -11.36
C LEU A 12 -24.79 49.03 -9.94
N VAL A 13 -25.50 48.00 -9.49
CA VAL A 13 -26.17 47.98 -8.18
C VAL A 13 -25.38 47.25 -7.09
N ALA A 14 -24.31 46.53 -7.44
CA ALA A 14 -23.51 45.75 -6.49
C ALA A 14 -22.90 46.60 -5.37
N CYS A 15 -22.26 47.73 -5.69
CA CYS A 15 -21.70 48.65 -4.69
C CYS A 15 -22.79 49.27 -3.79
N PRO A 16 -23.86 49.88 -4.36
CA PRO A 16 -24.96 50.42 -3.57
C PRO A 16 -25.63 49.40 -2.63
N LEU A 17 -25.86 48.17 -3.12
CA LEU A 17 -26.47 47.10 -2.33
C LEU A 17 -25.51 46.53 -1.27
N GLY A 18 -24.21 46.51 -1.53
CA GLY A 18 -23.20 46.19 -0.50
C GLY A 18 -23.19 47.21 0.63
N VAL A 19 -23.18 48.51 0.29
CA VAL A 19 -23.30 49.59 1.29
C VAL A 19 -24.64 49.52 2.04
N LEU A 20 -25.71 49.09 1.38
CA LEU A 20 -26.99 48.86 2.02
C LEU A 20 -26.93 47.68 2.99
N ALA A 21 -26.28 46.58 2.61
CA ALA A 21 -26.07 45.41 3.47
C ALA A 21 -25.30 45.77 4.74
N ASP A 22 -24.28 46.62 4.64
CA ASP A 22 -23.53 47.14 5.80
C ASP A 22 -24.42 47.96 6.76
N ARG A 23 -25.54 48.52 6.27
CA ARG A 23 -26.45 49.37 7.06
C ARG A 23 -27.66 48.64 7.65
N ILE A 24 -28.26 47.72 6.90
CA ILE A 24 -29.52 47.04 7.28
C ILE A 24 -29.35 45.53 7.52
N GLY A 25 -28.14 44.99 7.37
CA GLY A 25 -27.86 43.55 7.47
C GLY A 25 -27.78 42.87 6.10
N CYS A 26 -27.09 41.73 6.06
CA CYS A 26 -26.84 40.98 4.82
C CYS A 26 -28.05 40.14 4.37
N ILE A 27 -28.91 39.70 5.29
CA ILE A 27 -30.06 38.83 4.96
C ILE A 27 -31.15 39.57 4.16
N PRO A 28 -31.54 40.82 4.48
CA PRO A 28 -32.52 41.56 3.68
C PRO A 28 -32.07 41.80 2.23
N VAL A 29 -30.77 42.05 2.02
CA VAL A 29 -30.19 42.24 0.69
C VAL A 29 -30.11 40.90 -0.07
N LEU A 30 -29.82 39.80 0.62
CA LEU A 30 -29.91 38.44 0.06
C LEU A 30 -31.33 38.10 -0.39
N GLY A 31 -32.34 38.44 0.42
CA GLY A 31 -33.76 38.26 0.08
C GLY A 31 -34.20 39.06 -1.15
N LEU A 32 -33.79 40.34 -1.25
CA LEU A 32 -34.03 41.17 -2.44
C LEU A 32 -33.35 40.59 -3.68
N SER A 33 -32.14 40.03 -3.53
CA SER A 33 -31.40 39.40 -4.62
C SER A 33 -32.15 38.18 -5.18
N ILE A 34 -32.62 37.28 -4.30
CA ILE A 34 -33.40 36.09 -4.69
C ILE A 34 -34.73 36.49 -5.35
N LEU A 35 -35.44 37.48 -4.79
CA LEU A 35 -36.69 37.99 -5.36
C LEU A 35 -36.48 38.56 -6.77
N SER A 36 -35.40 39.31 -6.98
CA SER A 36 -35.07 39.88 -8.29
C SER A 36 -34.79 38.80 -9.35
N MET A 37 -34.20 37.66 -8.95
CA MET A 37 -33.94 36.51 -9.83
C MET A 37 -35.24 35.80 -10.23
N LEU A 38 -36.15 35.58 -9.28
CA LEU A 38 -37.46 34.97 -9.55
C LEU A 38 -38.30 35.85 -10.47
N LEU A 39 -38.32 37.17 -10.26
CA LEU A 39 -39.03 38.11 -11.13
C LEU A 39 -38.44 38.16 -12.54
N SER A 40 -37.11 38.12 -12.67
CA SER A 40 -36.44 38.06 -13.98
C SER A 40 -36.76 36.76 -14.72
N GLN A 41 -36.77 35.61 -14.04
CA GLN A 41 -37.14 34.32 -14.65
C GLN A 41 -38.62 34.26 -15.02
N ALA A 42 -39.53 34.74 -14.16
CA ALA A 42 -40.94 34.83 -14.47
C ALA A 42 -41.20 35.71 -15.70
N TYR A 43 -40.49 36.85 -15.81
CA TYR A 43 -40.55 37.72 -16.99
C TYR A 43 -40.10 37.00 -18.27
N ALA A 44 -39.00 36.24 -18.23
CA ALA A 44 -38.56 35.41 -19.37
C ALA A 44 -39.61 34.36 -19.76
N MET A 45 -40.18 33.67 -18.78
CA MET A 45 -41.17 32.62 -19.02
C MET A 45 -42.46 33.19 -19.65
N ILE A 46 -42.91 34.36 -19.24
CA ILE A 46 -44.09 35.04 -19.82
C ILE A 46 -43.84 35.39 -21.29
N ILE A 47 -42.66 35.92 -21.62
CA ILE A 47 -42.29 36.25 -23.01
C ILE A 47 -42.19 34.99 -23.87
N CYS A 48 -41.57 33.93 -23.36
CA CYS A 48 -41.48 32.65 -24.06
C CYS A 48 -42.84 31.95 -24.20
N TRP A 49 -43.76 32.15 -23.26
CA TRP A 49 -45.12 31.58 -23.31
C TRP A 49 -45.93 32.31 -24.38
N GLN A 50 -45.90 33.65 -24.35
CA GLN A 50 -46.66 34.52 -25.23
C GLN A 50 -45.83 35.01 -26.44
N TRP A 51 -44.92 34.19 -26.94
CA TRP A 51 -43.94 34.58 -27.97
C TRP A 51 -44.58 35.00 -29.31
N LYS A 52 -45.85 34.66 -29.54
CA LYS A 52 -46.62 35.08 -30.72
C LYS A 52 -47.22 36.48 -30.59
N GLU A 53 -47.46 36.96 -29.37
CA GLU A 53 -48.07 38.29 -29.10
C GLU A 53 -47.03 39.30 -28.61
N ILE A 54 -46.03 38.84 -27.87
CA ILE A 54 -44.94 39.67 -27.36
C ILE A 54 -43.73 39.49 -28.28
N PRO A 55 -43.21 40.56 -28.89
CA PRO A 55 -42.01 40.48 -29.71
C PRO A 55 -40.86 39.91 -28.89
N ILE A 56 -40.09 38.99 -29.48
CA ILE A 56 -39.01 38.28 -28.77
C ILE A 56 -37.92 39.25 -28.28
N GLU A 57 -37.80 40.43 -28.91
CA GLU A 57 -36.94 41.54 -28.49
C GLU A 57 -37.29 42.07 -27.09
N ALA A 58 -38.53 41.89 -26.61
CA ALA A 58 -38.93 42.24 -25.24
C ALA A 58 -38.11 41.49 -24.19
N ILE A 59 -37.50 40.36 -24.55
CA ILE A 59 -36.57 39.62 -23.69
C ILE A 59 -35.38 40.51 -23.25
N TRP A 60 -35.06 41.60 -23.97
CA TRP A 60 -34.04 42.57 -23.57
C TRP A 60 -34.34 43.28 -22.24
N GLY A 61 -35.60 43.30 -21.81
CA GLY A 61 -36.03 43.82 -20.52
C GLY A 61 -35.63 42.96 -19.31
N LEU A 62 -35.03 41.77 -19.51
CA LEU A 62 -34.68 40.84 -18.42
C LEU A 62 -33.76 41.42 -17.35
N GLY A 63 -32.97 42.45 -17.69
CA GLY A 63 -32.08 43.13 -16.76
C GLY A 63 -32.80 44.09 -15.79
N VAL A 64 -34.04 44.52 -16.11
CA VAL A 64 -34.78 45.50 -15.31
C VAL A 64 -35.16 44.96 -13.92
N PRO A 65 -35.73 43.75 -13.78
CA PRO A 65 -36.00 43.18 -12.45
C PRO A 65 -34.73 43.01 -11.60
N LEU A 66 -33.58 42.74 -12.24
CA LEU A 66 -32.31 42.56 -11.53
C LEU A 66 -31.77 43.86 -10.91
N LEU A 67 -32.24 45.05 -11.32
CA LEU A 67 -31.85 46.30 -10.67
C LEU A 67 -32.36 46.41 -9.23
N ILE A 68 -33.38 45.62 -8.85
CA ILE A 68 -33.98 45.63 -7.50
C ILE A 68 -33.03 44.98 -6.48
N GLY A 69 -32.39 43.87 -6.84
CA GLY A 69 -31.62 43.04 -5.91
C GLY A 69 -30.24 42.65 -6.40
N GLY A 70 -29.81 43.08 -7.60
CA GLY A 70 -28.51 42.73 -8.18
C GLY A 70 -28.38 41.26 -8.61
N GLY A 71 -29.45 40.48 -8.50
CA GLY A 71 -29.52 39.11 -8.99
C GLY A 71 -28.51 38.17 -8.34
N ARG A 72 -28.08 37.17 -9.13
CA ARG A 72 -27.20 36.09 -8.67
C ARG A 72 -25.87 36.61 -8.09
N SER A 73 -25.26 37.60 -8.72
CA SER A 73 -23.94 38.10 -8.31
C SER A 73 -23.95 38.74 -6.93
N VAL A 74 -25.00 39.50 -6.59
CA VAL A 74 -25.13 40.11 -5.26
C VAL A 74 -25.56 39.08 -4.22
N ALA A 75 -26.43 38.12 -4.58
CA ALA A 75 -26.78 37.00 -3.68
C ALA A 75 -25.54 36.20 -3.24
N GLU A 76 -24.66 35.84 -4.18
CA GLU A 76 -23.41 35.10 -3.88
C GLU A 76 -22.51 35.91 -2.94
N ALA A 77 -22.36 37.23 -3.18
CA ALA A 77 -21.57 38.11 -2.33
C ALA A 77 -22.11 38.20 -0.89
N MET A 78 -23.44 38.27 -0.72
CA MET A 78 -24.06 38.33 0.62
C MET A 78 -23.89 37.04 1.41
N VAL A 79 -24.05 35.88 0.76
CA VAL A 79 -23.80 34.58 1.42
C VAL A 79 -22.36 34.47 1.90
N PHE A 80 -21.39 34.91 1.10
CA PHE A 80 -19.99 34.91 1.49
C PHE A 80 -19.68 35.90 2.62
N ALA A 81 -20.32 37.08 2.63
CA ALA A 81 -20.19 38.04 3.73
C ALA A 81 -20.74 37.48 5.05
N ILE A 82 -21.93 36.86 5.03
CA ILE A 82 -22.54 36.24 6.21
C ILE A 82 -21.64 35.12 6.79
N ILE A 83 -21.08 34.27 5.93
CA ILE A 83 -20.15 33.21 6.35
C ILE A 83 -18.87 33.79 6.94
N ALA A 84 -18.33 34.85 6.34
CA ALA A 84 -17.12 35.49 6.84
C ALA A 84 -17.33 36.13 8.22
N ASP A 85 -18.49 36.75 8.45
CA ASP A 85 -18.82 37.43 9.71
C ASP A 85 -19.24 36.47 10.84
N ALA A 86 -19.82 35.31 10.52
CA ALA A 86 -20.25 34.31 11.50
C ALA A 86 -19.09 33.52 12.14
N VAL A 87 -17.87 33.61 11.60
CA VAL A 87 -16.70 32.83 12.04
C VAL A 87 -15.69 33.72 12.81
N PRO A 88 -15.46 33.51 14.12
CA PRO A 88 -14.53 34.34 14.91
C PRO A 88 -13.06 34.24 14.45
N ASP A 89 -12.29 35.32 14.61
CA ASP A 89 -10.92 35.50 14.10
C ASP A 89 -9.90 34.40 14.49
N LYS A 90 -10.11 33.65 15.59
CA LYS A 90 -9.26 32.51 15.99
C LYS A 90 -9.52 31.21 15.20
N ARG A 91 -10.48 31.17 14.26
CA ARG A 91 -10.82 29.99 13.43
C ARG A 91 -10.85 30.28 11.92
N ARG A 92 -9.96 31.15 11.41
CA ARG A 92 -9.88 31.46 9.96
C ARG A 92 -9.65 30.26 9.05
N GLN A 93 -9.10 29.19 9.60
CA GLN A 93 -8.98 27.93 8.91
C GLN A 93 -10.37 27.34 8.57
N VAL A 94 -11.32 27.27 9.51
CA VAL A 94 -12.64 26.68 9.24
C VAL A 94 -13.36 27.39 8.07
N ALA A 95 -13.16 28.70 7.90
CA ALA A 95 -13.77 29.49 6.83
C ALA A 95 -13.43 28.99 5.40
N ALA A 96 -12.16 28.68 5.07
CA ALA A 96 -11.81 28.29 3.69
C ALA A 96 -12.40 26.93 3.28
N THR A 97 -12.57 26.02 4.24
CA THR A 97 -13.24 24.73 4.03
C THR A 97 -14.74 24.92 3.80
N TRP A 98 -15.39 25.81 4.55
CA TRP A 98 -16.79 26.16 4.29
C TRP A 98 -16.98 26.80 2.90
N PHE A 99 -16.07 27.68 2.45
CA PHE A 99 -16.10 28.21 1.08
C PHE A 99 -15.97 27.10 0.01
N GLN A 100 -15.12 26.09 0.25
CA GLN A 100 -14.99 24.93 -0.64
C GLN A 100 -16.26 24.06 -0.66
N TRP A 101 -16.91 23.85 0.49
CA TRP A 101 -18.18 23.10 0.56
C TRP A 101 -19.34 23.84 -0.12
N VAL A 102 -19.41 25.16 -0.01
CA VAL A 102 -20.41 25.97 -0.72
C VAL A 102 -20.20 25.88 -2.24
N VAL A 103 -18.96 26.00 -2.71
CA VAL A 103 -18.62 25.82 -4.14
C VAL A 103 -18.95 24.40 -4.62
N ALA A 104 -18.59 23.37 -3.84
CA ALA A 104 -18.89 21.99 -4.17
C ALA A 104 -20.41 21.71 -4.20
N ALA A 105 -21.18 22.31 -3.30
CA ALA A 105 -22.65 22.21 -3.29
C ALA A 105 -23.28 22.89 -4.53
N VAL A 106 -22.79 24.06 -4.94
CA VAL A 106 -23.24 24.75 -6.16
C VAL A 106 -22.91 23.94 -7.42
N LEU A 107 -21.70 23.37 -7.51
CA LEU A 107 -21.30 22.49 -8.62
C LEU A 107 -22.10 21.18 -8.64
N SER A 108 -22.43 20.62 -7.48
CA SER A 108 -23.25 19.41 -7.36
C SER A 108 -24.68 19.63 -7.86
N GLY A 109 -25.25 20.81 -7.65
CA GLY A 109 -26.54 21.18 -8.24
C GLY A 109 -26.53 21.20 -9.77
N GLN A 110 -25.38 21.52 -10.39
CA GLN A 110 -25.21 21.54 -11.86
C GLN A 110 -25.05 20.12 -12.45
N LEU A 111 -24.78 19.11 -11.62
CA LEU A 111 -24.79 17.68 -12.02
C LEU A 111 -26.20 17.12 -12.20
N LEU A 112 -27.26 17.86 -11.83
CA LEU A 112 -28.64 17.49 -12.12
C LEU A 112 -29.01 17.71 -13.60
N GLY A 113 -28.09 18.25 -14.41
CA GLY A 113 -28.33 18.54 -15.83
C GLY A 113 -28.71 17.33 -16.71
N PRO A 114 -28.23 16.09 -16.49
CA PRO A 114 -28.73 14.92 -17.23
C PRO A 114 -30.19 14.59 -16.92
N ILE A 115 -30.62 14.80 -15.67
CA ILE A 115 -32.01 14.60 -15.24
C ILE A 115 -32.90 15.68 -15.90
N LEU A 116 -32.47 16.94 -15.87
CA LEU A 116 -33.17 18.04 -16.54
C LEU A 116 -33.20 17.84 -18.07
N ALA A 117 -32.10 17.39 -18.68
CA ALA A 117 -32.04 17.06 -20.10
C ALA A 117 -33.01 15.92 -20.48
N GLY A 118 -33.16 14.92 -19.60
CA GLY A 118 -34.17 13.87 -19.74
C GLY A 118 -35.60 14.39 -19.66
N ILE A 119 -35.90 15.28 -18.70
CA ILE A 119 -37.23 15.91 -18.55
C ILE A 119 -37.53 16.87 -19.71
N MET A 120 -36.53 17.56 -20.25
CA MET A 120 -36.68 18.43 -21.43
C MET A 120 -37.02 17.68 -22.71
N LYS A 121 -36.66 16.38 -22.82
CA LYS A 121 -37.04 15.53 -23.96
C LYS A 121 -38.54 15.22 -23.97
N THR A 122 -39.23 15.28 -22.82
CA THR A 122 -40.67 15.02 -22.70
C THR A 122 -41.50 16.31 -22.57
N MET A 123 -41.09 17.29 -21.75
CA MET A 123 -41.73 18.60 -21.63
C MET A 123 -40.77 19.70 -21.17
N VAL A 124 -40.50 20.67 -22.07
CA VAL A 124 -39.59 21.81 -21.81
C VAL A 124 -40.08 22.70 -20.65
N TRP A 125 -41.38 22.96 -20.58
CA TRP A 125 -41.97 23.82 -19.53
C TRP A 125 -41.81 23.24 -18.12
N MET A 126 -41.87 21.92 -17.98
CA MET A 126 -41.74 21.25 -16.67
C MET A 126 -40.35 21.49 -16.06
N SER A 127 -39.31 21.52 -16.89
CA SER A 127 -37.94 21.82 -16.44
C SER A 127 -37.79 23.26 -15.94
N LEU A 128 -38.49 24.21 -16.56
CA LEU A 128 -38.50 25.62 -16.13
C LEU A 128 -39.22 25.81 -14.79
N TRP A 129 -40.37 25.14 -14.61
CA TRP A 129 -41.11 25.17 -13.34
C TRP A 129 -40.33 24.52 -12.18
N ILE A 130 -39.67 23.39 -12.44
CA ILE A 130 -38.80 22.73 -11.45
C ILE A 130 -37.65 23.65 -11.05
N SER A 131 -36.99 24.31 -12.02
CA SER A 131 -35.91 25.27 -11.76
C SER A 131 -36.37 26.43 -10.87
N MET A 132 -37.51 27.04 -11.19
CA MET A 132 -38.07 28.15 -10.41
C MET A 132 -38.46 27.72 -8.99
N GLY A 133 -39.04 26.51 -8.85
CA GLY A 133 -39.36 25.92 -7.54
C GLY A 133 -38.12 25.67 -6.67
N LEU A 134 -37.04 25.17 -7.27
CA LEU A 134 -35.77 24.95 -6.56
C LEU A 134 -35.12 26.26 -6.10
N VAL A 135 -35.13 27.31 -6.94
CA VAL A 135 -34.61 28.63 -6.55
C VAL A 135 -35.44 29.24 -5.41
N PHE A 136 -36.76 29.09 -5.45
CA PHE A 136 -37.66 29.60 -4.41
C PHE A 136 -37.47 28.86 -3.08
N VAL A 137 -37.51 27.52 -3.08
CA VAL A 137 -37.36 26.71 -1.87
C VAL A 137 -35.95 26.86 -1.29
N GLY A 138 -34.91 26.75 -2.13
CA GLY A 138 -33.52 26.92 -1.69
C GLY A 138 -33.25 28.33 -1.14
N GLY A 139 -33.80 29.36 -1.79
CA GLY A 139 -33.71 30.75 -1.33
C GLY A 139 -34.41 30.98 0.02
N LEU A 140 -35.60 30.42 0.22
CA LEU A 140 -36.33 30.48 1.50
C LEU A 140 -35.56 29.79 2.63
N VAL A 141 -34.99 28.62 2.36
CA VAL A 141 -34.16 27.89 3.33
C VAL A 141 -32.94 28.73 3.71
N LEU A 142 -32.25 29.33 2.74
CA LEU A 142 -31.10 30.19 3.04
C LEU A 142 -31.50 31.37 3.95
N VAL A 143 -32.54 32.12 3.59
CA VAL A 143 -33.00 33.28 4.37
C VAL A 143 -33.51 32.88 5.77
N ALA A 144 -34.18 31.74 5.90
CA ALA A 144 -34.77 31.31 7.18
C ALA A 144 -33.75 30.77 8.18
N PHE A 145 -32.66 30.16 7.71
CA PHE A 145 -31.70 29.45 8.56
C PHE A 145 -30.36 30.18 8.74
N THR A 146 -30.06 31.24 7.98
CA THR A 146 -28.86 32.06 8.21
C THR A 146 -29.06 33.08 9.33
N PRO A 147 -28.15 33.20 10.32
CA PRO A 147 -28.23 34.22 11.37
C PRO A 147 -27.78 35.61 10.87
N GLU A 148 -28.44 36.68 11.32
CA GLU A 148 -28.14 38.06 10.92
C GLU A 148 -26.82 38.57 11.54
N THR A 149 -25.95 39.16 10.73
CA THR A 149 -24.66 39.71 11.14
C THR A 149 -24.71 41.25 11.14
N SER A 150 -25.02 41.84 12.30
CA SER A 150 -24.96 43.30 12.50
C SER A 150 -23.99 43.67 13.63
N ARG A 151 -23.25 44.77 13.41
CA ARG A 151 -22.05 45.27 14.10
C ARG A 151 -22.28 45.80 15.52
N GLN A 152 -23.11 45.13 16.32
CA GLN A 152 -23.51 45.62 17.64
C GLN A 152 -22.73 44.99 18.82
N ARG A 153 -21.74 44.12 18.56
CA ARG A 153 -20.88 43.52 19.61
C ARG A 153 -19.49 44.13 19.77
N GLN A 154 -19.02 44.98 18.86
CA GLN A 154 -17.67 45.57 18.94
C GLN A 154 -17.60 46.89 19.73
N HIS A 155 -18.73 47.43 20.22
CA HIS A 155 -18.75 48.74 20.87
C HIS A 155 -18.58 48.71 22.41
N ASP A 156 -18.65 47.53 23.05
CA ASP A 156 -18.52 47.42 24.51
C ASP A 156 -17.07 47.13 24.97
N ASP A 157 -16.25 46.44 24.17
CA ASP A 157 -14.87 46.08 24.55
C ASP A 157 -13.81 47.13 24.14
N ALA A 158 -14.18 48.13 23.34
CA ALA A 158 -13.25 49.14 22.82
C ALA A 158 -13.01 50.33 23.77
N ILE A 159 -13.63 50.37 24.95
CA ILE A 159 -13.54 51.50 25.90
C ILE A 159 -12.35 51.36 26.87
N SER A 160 -11.67 50.21 26.97
CA SER A 160 -10.65 50.00 28.03
C SER A 160 -9.18 50.09 27.62
N LEU A 161 -8.82 50.44 26.37
CA LEU A 161 -7.43 50.31 25.89
C LEU A 161 -6.89 51.45 25.01
N SER A 162 -7.34 52.71 25.20
CA SER A 162 -6.72 53.86 24.54
C SER A 162 -6.24 54.94 25.54
N SER A 163 -4.98 54.82 25.99
CA SER A 163 -4.24 55.94 26.59
C SER A 163 -2.73 55.83 26.32
N ALA A 164 -2.33 55.95 25.05
CA ALA A 164 -1.02 56.50 24.66
C ALA A 164 -1.08 57.00 23.20
N LEU A 165 -1.29 58.31 23.06
CA LEU A 165 -1.24 59.12 21.83
C LEU A 165 0.19 59.18 21.22
N PRO A 166 0.45 59.82 20.05
CA PRO A 166 -0.46 60.55 19.15
C PRO A 166 -0.29 60.23 17.63
N GLY A 167 -1.31 60.53 16.83
CA GLY A 167 -1.12 60.92 15.40
C GLY A 167 -1.08 62.45 15.28
N PRO A 168 -1.34 63.05 14.11
CA PRO A 168 -1.13 62.61 12.72
C PRO A 168 -0.43 63.73 11.90
N ALA A 169 0.10 63.42 10.71
CA ALA A 169 -0.06 64.26 9.50
C ALA A 169 0.87 63.81 8.38
N GLU A 170 0.24 63.53 7.24
CA GLU A 170 0.68 63.91 5.90
C GLU A 170 2.15 63.68 5.53
N GLN A 171 2.36 62.59 4.80
CA GLN A 171 3.13 62.75 3.57
C GLN A 171 2.41 62.07 2.42
N MET A 172 1.83 62.91 1.56
CA MET A 172 1.59 62.64 0.15
C MET A 172 2.82 61.96 -0.45
N SER A 173 2.88 60.63 -0.39
CA SER A 173 3.68 59.89 -1.33
C SER A 173 2.89 59.95 -2.63
N SER A 174 3.39 60.71 -3.60
CA SER A 174 2.77 61.04 -4.89
C SER A 174 1.89 59.94 -5.49
N SER A 175 0.91 60.27 -6.34
CA SER A 175 0.24 59.26 -7.16
C SER A 175 1.24 58.34 -7.90
N ARG A 176 2.48 58.79 -8.15
CA ARG A 176 3.61 57.95 -8.59
C ARG A 176 4.28 57.09 -7.51
N ALA A 177 4.29 57.50 -6.24
CA ALA A 177 4.83 56.75 -5.10
C ALA A 177 3.78 55.80 -4.50
N THR A 178 2.50 56.20 -4.43
CA THR A 178 1.36 55.30 -4.19
C THR A 178 1.17 54.37 -5.39
N ALA A 179 1.25 54.82 -6.65
CA ALA A 179 1.27 53.90 -7.80
C ALA A 179 2.53 53.04 -7.81
N LYS A 180 3.72 53.55 -7.44
CA LYS A 180 4.90 52.68 -7.25
C LYS A 180 4.70 51.70 -6.11
N LEU A 181 4.03 52.05 -5.01
CA LEU A 181 3.72 51.15 -3.89
C LEU A 181 2.62 50.13 -4.23
N VAL A 182 1.67 50.53 -5.07
CA VAL A 182 0.55 49.73 -5.58
C VAL A 182 1.07 48.76 -6.65
N PHE A 183 1.90 49.23 -7.59
CA PHE A 183 2.50 48.40 -8.63
C PHE A 183 3.78 47.65 -8.21
N SER A 184 4.40 47.98 -7.06
CA SER A 184 5.51 47.21 -6.48
C SER A 184 5.05 46.02 -5.65
N ARG A 185 3.76 45.93 -5.33
CA ARG A 185 3.18 44.80 -4.59
C ARG A 185 2.64 43.76 -5.59
N PRO A 186 3.17 42.52 -5.62
CA PRO A 186 2.79 41.51 -6.61
C PRO A 186 1.30 41.14 -6.61
N MET A 187 0.56 41.45 -5.53
CA MET A 187 -0.89 41.21 -5.38
C MET A 187 -1.79 42.09 -6.27
N ILE A 188 -1.36 43.30 -6.66
CA ILE A 188 -2.23 44.22 -7.44
C ILE A 188 -2.28 43.83 -8.94
N TRP A 189 -1.31 43.06 -9.43
CA TRP A 189 -1.34 42.49 -10.79
C TRP A 189 -2.25 41.26 -10.90
N LEU A 190 -2.61 40.61 -9.79
CA LEU A 190 -3.56 39.51 -9.74
C LEU A 190 -5.03 39.98 -9.78
N PHE A 191 -5.30 41.19 -9.28
CA PHE A 191 -6.66 41.70 -9.10
C PHE A 191 -7.43 41.94 -10.43
N PRO A 192 -6.88 42.60 -11.46
CA PRO A 192 -7.57 42.78 -12.75
C PRO A 192 -7.78 41.45 -13.50
N GLY A 193 -6.84 40.51 -13.39
CA GLY A 193 -6.92 39.19 -14.02
C GLY A 193 -8.01 38.31 -13.41
N ALA A 194 -8.14 38.30 -12.08
CA ALA A 194 -9.22 37.60 -11.40
C ALA A 194 -10.58 38.27 -11.63
N VAL A 195 -10.67 39.60 -11.59
CA VAL A 195 -11.93 40.33 -11.76
C VAL A 195 -12.48 40.26 -13.19
N MET A 196 -11.64 40.12 -14.23
CA MET A 196 -12.11 39.99 -15.62
C MET A 196 -12.34 38.55 -16.09
N SER A 197 -11.65 37.55 -15.53
CA SER A 197 -11.78 36.15 -15.97
C SER A 197 -13.05 35.46 -15.47
N ILE A 198 -13.52 35.81 -14.28
CA ILE A 198 -14.66 35.17 -13.62
C ILE A 198 -15.97 35.42 -14.39
N PRO A 199 -16.35 36.66 -14.74
CA PRO A 199 -17.57 36.90 -15.50
C PRO A 199 -17.48 36.37 -16.94
N LEU A 200 -16.28 36.34 -17.53
CA LEU A 200 -16.05 35.87 -18.90
C LEU A 200 -16.29 34.35 -19.03
N ALA A 201 -15.86 33.56 -18.04
CA ALA A 201 -16.06 32.11 -18.02
C ALA A 201 -17.55 31.72 -17.92
N THR A 202 -18.34 32.46 -17.13
CA THR A 202 -19.78 32.26 -17.00
C THR A 202 -20.53 32.67 -18.27
N ILE A 203 -20.11 33.76 -18.92
CA ILE A 203 -20.68 34.19 -20.21
C ILE A 203 -20.35 33.19 -21.32
N GLN A 204 -19.12 32.65 -21.36
CA GLN A 204 -18.67 31.67 -22.35
C GLN A 204 -19.50 30.38 -22.35
N SER A 205 -19.78 29.83 -21.16
CA SER A 205 -20.59 28.61 -21.01
C SER A 205 -22.02 28.83 -21.51
N GLY A 206 -22.56 30.03 -21.25
CA GLY A 206 -23.87 30.45 -21.77
C GLY A 206 -23.92 30.64 -23.29
N ILE A 207 -22.81 31.05 -23.93
CA ILE A 207 -22.71 31.18 -25.39
C ILE A 207 -22.64 29.79 -26.03
N LEU A 208 -21.88 28.85 -25.44
CA LEU A 208 -21.70 27.50 -25.99
C LEU A 208 -22.99 26.70 -26.06
N ILE A 209 -23.85 26.75 -25.04
CA ILE A 209 -25.16 26.05 -25.05
C ILE A 209 -26.05 26.55 -26.20
N GLN A 210 -25.92 27.84 -26.56
CA GLN A 210 -26.69 28.46 -27.65
C GLN A 210 -26.03 28.23 -29.02
N PHE A 211 -24.70 28.07 -29.04
CA PHE A 211 -23.91 27.91 -30.25
C PHE A 211 -23.87 26.47 -30.76
N MET A 212 -23.82 25.47 -29.87
CA MET A 212 -23.75 24.05 -30.23
C MET A 212 -24.95 23.58 -31.09
N PRO A 213 -26.21 23.97 -30.79
CA PRO A 213 -27.34 23.63 -31.64
C PRO A 213 -27.29 24.28 -33.03
N ILE A 214 -26.71 25.47 -33.15
CA ILE A 214 -26.68 26.23 -34.40
C ILE A 214 -25.56 25.73 -35.32
N GLN A 215 -24.40 25.42 -34.75
CA GLN A 215 -23.21 25.07 -35.51
C GLN A 215 -23.09 23.56 -35.81
N PHE A 216 -23.58 22.72 -34.90
CA PHE A 216 -23.40 21.25 -34.98
C PHE A 216 -24.71 20.47 -34.93
N ASP A 217 -25.84 21.17 -35.10
CA ASP A 217 -27.20 20.58 -35.10
C ASP A 217 -27.53 19.76 -33.82
N TRP A 218 -26.86 20.10 -32.71
CA TRP A 218 -27.05 19.43 -31.44
C TRP A 218 -28.41 19.78 -30.81
N PRO A 219 -29.23 18.79 -30.41
CA PRO A 219 -30.45 19.08 -29.67
C PRO A 219 -30.13 19.85 -28.39
N LEU A 220 -30.93 20.86 -28.05
CA LEU A 220 -30.69 21.73 -26.88
C LEU A 220 -30.52 20.94 -25.57
N SER A 221 -31.19 19.78 -25.44
CA SER A 221 -31.04 18.86 -24.31
C SER A 221 -29.64 18.23 -24.22
N HIS A 222 -28.95 17.97 -25.34
CA HIS A 222 -27.56 17.50 -25.35
C HIS A 222 -26.59 18.65 -25.05
N SER A 223 -26.89 19.87 -25.50
CA SER A 223 -26.08 21.06 -25.18
C SER A 223 -26.06 21.40 -23.68
N ILE A 224 -27.07 20.98 -22.92
CA ILE A 224 -27.10 21.14 -21.45
C ILE A 224 -26.14 20.15 -20.76
N LEU A 225 -25.91 18.97 -21.33
CA LEU A 225 -24.95 17.99 -20.80
C LEU A 225 -23.52 18.54 -20.79
N VAL A 226 -23.22 19.49 -21.67
CA VAL A 226 -21.92 20.19 -21.72
C VAL A 226 -21.66 20.95 -20.41
N ILE A 227 -22.68 21.58 -19.82
CA ILE A 227 -22.54 22.26 -18.53
C ILE A 227 -22.27 21.24 -17.44
N SER A 228 -23.02 20.13 -17.41
CA SER A 228 -22.82 19.10 -16.39
C SER A 228 -21.46 18.43 -16.49
N LEU A 229 -20.96 18.22 -17.71
CA LEU A 229 -19.60 17.73 -17.95
C LEU A 229 -18.56 18.74 -17.44
N GLN A 230 -18.77 20.04 -17.69
CA GLN A 230 -17.93 21.11 -17.16
C GLN A 230 -17.90 21.09 -15.62
N SER A 231 -19.07 21.02 -14.98
CA SER A 231 -19.18 21.01 -13.53
C SER A 231 -18.60 19.75 -12.92
N LEU A 232 -18.75 18.60 -13.58
CA LEU A 232 -18.14 17.33 -13.17
C LEU A 232 -16.62 17.41 -13.24
N ALA A 233 -16.07 17.92 -14.35
CA ALA A 233 -14.63 18.13 -14.50
C ALA A 233 -14.09 19.10 -13.45
N ALA A 234 -14.80 20.21 -13.20
CA ALA A 234 -14.43 21.17 -12.16
C ALA A 234 -14.50 20.58 -10.75
N LEU A 235 -15.50 19.73 -10.45
CA LEU A 235 -15.65 19.06 -9.16
C LEU A 235 -14.57 17.99 -8.95
N VAL A 236 -14.29 17.16 -9.97
CA VAL A 236 -13.17 16.21 -9.98
C VAL A 236 -11.86 16.95 -9.81
N THR A 237 -11.70 18.11 -10.44
CA THR A 237 -10.52 18.95 -10.21
C THR A 237 -10.47 19.46 -8.78
N LEU A 238 -11.50 20.12 -8.27
CA LEU A 238 -11.48 20.73 -6.95
C LEU A 238 -11.30 19.70 -5.83
N CYS A 239 -11.96 18.54 -5.94
CA CYS A 239 -11.99 17.51 -4.91
C CYS A 239 -10.89 16.45 -5.05
N LEU A 240 -10.42 16.17 -6.27
CA LEU A 240 -9.47 15.08 -6.53
C LEU A 240 -8.18 15.57 -7.20
N LEU A 241 -8.22 16.25 -8.35
CA LEU A 241 -7.01 16.58 -9.10
C LEU A 241 -6.19 17.70 -8.47
N LEU A 242 -6.79 18.82 -8.04
CA LEU A 242 -6.06 19.92 -7.42
C LEU A 242 -5.44 19.49 -6.08
N PRO A 243 -6.14 18.78 -5.17
CA PRO A 243 -5.49 18.22 -3.98
C PRO A 243 -4.37 17.24 -4.33
N SER A 244 -4.56 16.41 -5.35
CA SER A 244 -3.53 15.47 -5.82
C SER A 244 -2.33 16.19 -6.43
N ILE A 245 -2.53 17.16 -7.33
CA ILE A 245 -1.48 17.93 -7.98
C ILE A 245 -0.75 18.79 -6.95
N THR A 246 -1.45 19.45 -6.02
CA THR A 246 -0.79 20.21 -4.95
C THR A 246 -0.01 19.28 -4.02
N TYR A 247 -0.54 18.10 -3.70
CA TYR A 247 0.16 17.07 -2.93
C TYR A 247 1.42 16.57 -3.67
N PHE A 248 1.31 16.24 -4.95
CA PHE A 248 2.41 15.74 -5.77
C PHE A 248 3.44 16.84 -6.09
N TRP A 249 3.01 18.06 -6.39
CA TRP A 249 3.88 19.19 -6.67
C TRP A 249 4.59 19.67 -5.42
N ALA A 250 3.91 19.72 -4.27
CA ALA A 250 4.57 20.01 -3.00
C ALA A 250 5.62 18.95 -2.62
N LYS A 251 5.44 17.71 -3.09
CA LYS A 251 6.40 16.59 -2.93
C LYS A 251 7.55 16.67 -3.93
N LEU A 252 7.32 17.19 -5.15
CA LEU A 252 8.32 17.31 -6.22
C LEU A 252 9.19 18.57 -6.13
N THR A 253 8.68 19.71 -5.66
CA THR A 253 9.42 20.98 -5.55
C THR A 253 9.60 21.40 -4.09
N ALA A 254 10.12 20.48 -3.27
CA ALA A 254 10.23 20.61 -1.81
C ALA A 254 11.02 21.85 -1.30
N THR A 255 11.85 22.47 -2.13
CA THR A 255 12.67 23.66 -1.78
C THR A 255 12.04 25.01 -2.13
N THR A 256 10.98 25.04 -2.95
CA THR A 256 10.30 26.31 -3.31
C THR A 256 9.26 26.69 -2.26
N SER A 257 9.10 27.98 -1.95
CA SER A 257 8.14 28.38 -0.91
C SER A 257 6.71 27.96 -1.28
N PRO A 258 5.84 27.62 -0.31
CA PRO A 258 4.44 27.27 -0.56
C PRO A 258 3.73 28.35 -1.39
N HIS A 259 3.97 29.62 -1.07
CA HIS A 259 3.47 30.76 -1.85
C HIS A 259 3.95 30.77 -3.30
N TYR A 260 5.17 30.33 -3.59
CA TYR A 260 5.65 30.17 -4.96
C TYR A 260 4.91 29.05 -5.68
N ARG A 261 4.70 27.90 -5.04
CA ARG A 261 3.97 26.76 -5.63
C ARG A 261 2.52 27.12 -5.92
N ASP A 262 1.85 27.81 -5.00
CA ASP A 262 0.48 28.30 -5.18
C ASP A 262 0.39 29.33 -6.32
N CYS A 263 1.38 30.22 -6.45
CA CYS A 263 1.48 31.13 -7.59
C CYS A 263 1.73 30.40 -8.92
N VAL A 264 2.53 29.33 -8.95
CA VAL A 264 2.78 28.57 -10.19
C VAL A 264 1.57 27.68 -10.54
N LEU A 265 0.86 27.13 -9.55
CA LEU A 265 -0.44 26.48 -9.72
C LEU A 265 -1.50 27.45 -10.28
N ALA A 266 -1.58 28.67 -9.73
CA ALA A 266 -2.52 29.69 -10.19
C ALA A 266 -2.21 30.18 -11.61
N ARG A 267 -0.92 30.31 -11.96
CA ARG A 267 -0.47 30.65 -13.32
C ARG A 267 -0.68 29.49 -14.30
N GLY A 268 -0.37 28.26 -13.89
CA GLY A 268 -0.60 27.04 -14.67
C GLY A 268 -2.09 26.82 -14.94
N SER A 269 -2.94 27.09 -13.95
CA SER A 269 -4.39 27.04 -14.11
C SER A 269 -4.88 28.14 -15.05
N SER A 270 -4.39 29.37 -14.91
CA SER A 270 -4.70 30.46 -15.85
C SER A 270 -4.28 30.14 -17.31
N LEU A 271 -3.14 29.44 -17.51
CA LEU A 271 -2.66 29.02 -18.82
C LEU A 271 -3.48 27.86 -19.41
N LEU A 272 -3.85 26.86 -18.61
CA LEU A 272 -4.75 25.79 -19.02
C LEU A 272 -6.14 26.31 -19.38
N PHE A 273 -6.64 27.28 -18.60
CA PHE A 273 -7.89 27.98 -18.91
C PHE A 273 -7.81 28.69 -20.26
N LEU A 274 -6.72 29.42 -20.53
CA LEU A 274 -6.51 30.10 -21.80
C LEU A 274 -6.41 29.11 -22.97
N ALA A 275 -5.70 27.99 -22.79
CA ALA A 275 -5.57 26.93 -23.78
C ALA A 275 -6.93 26.28 -24.10
N GLY A 276 -7.75 26.02 -23.08
CA GLY A 276 -9.12 25.54 -23.25
C GLY A 276 -9.99 26.55 -24.02
N CYS A 277 -9.87 27.85 -23.71
CA CYS A 277 -10.53 28.93 -24.45
C CYS A 277 -10.08 29.02 -25.92
N MET A 278 -8.79 28.82 -26.22
CA MET A 278 -8.29 28.80 -27.59
C MET A 278 -8.79 27.57 -28.37
N CYS A 279 -8.86 26.40 -27.74
CA CYS A 279 -9.46 25.20 -28.36
C CYS A 279 -10.94 25.44 -28.70
N MET A 280 -11.68 26.11 -27.82
CA MET A 280 -13.08 26.48 -28.07
C MET A 280 -13.25 27.58 -29.14
N MET A 281 -12.22 28.40 -29.42
CA MET A 281 -12.23 29.36 -30.53
C MET A 281 -12.08 28.68 -31.90
N MET A 282 -11.59 27.45 -31.94
CA MET A 282 -11.52 26.64 -33.16
C MET A 282 -12.87 25.94 -33.39
N VAL A 283 -13.81 26.72 -33.90
CA VAL A 283 -15.27 26.47 -33.98
C VAL A 283 -15.70 25.39 -35.00
N THR A 284 -14.77 24.62 -35.58
CA THR A 284 -15.09 23.70 -36.69
C THR A 284 -15.33 22.25 -36.29
N ASP A 285 -14.99 21.84 -35.06
CA ASP A 285 -15.09 20.45 -34.62
C ASP A 285 -15.68 20.35 -33.21
N GLN A 286 -16.74 19.54 -33.07
CA GLN A 286 -17.47 19.34 -31.81
C GLN A 286 -16.62 18.71 -30.71
N VAL A 287 -15.66 17.83 -31.05
CA VAL A 287 -14.77 17.17 -30.09
C VAL A 287 -13.78 18.18 -29.51
N LEU A 288 -13.24 19.07 -30.35
CA LEU A 288 -12.33 20.14 -29.89
C LEU A 288 -13.01 21.12 -28.94
N ILE A 289 -14.30 21.40 -29.15
CA ILE A 289 -15.07 22.24 -28.24
C ILE A 289 -15.28 21.54 -26.89
N ILE A 290 -15.64 20.26 -26.89
CA ILE A 290 -15.85 19.47 -25.66
C ILE A 290 -14.54 19.30 -24.87
N VAL A 291 -13.45 18.99 -25.56
CA VAL A 291 -12.11 18.89 -24.97
C VAL A 291 -11.66 20.24 -24.44
N GLY A 292 -11.81 21.32 -25.22
CA GLY A 292 -11.48 22.67 -24.79
C GLY A 292 -12.27 23.12 -23.56
N LEU A 293 -13.56 22.78 -23.50
CA LEU A 293 -14.42 23.05 -22.36
C LEU A 293 -14.07 22.23 -21.12
N THR A 294 -13.72 20.96 -21.30
CA THR A 294 -13.25 20.09 -20.19
C THR A 294 -11.94 20.64 -19.62
N ILE A 295 -10.98 21.01 -20.50
CA ILE A 295 -9.70 21.59 -20.08
C ILE A 295 -9.91 22.91 -19.35
N SER A 296 -10.74 23.82 -19.87
CA SER A 296 -11.01 25.10 -19.19
C SER A 296 -11.68 24.90 -17.83
N ALA A 297 -12.55 23.89 -17.70
CA ALA A 297 -13.22 23.53 -16.45
C ALA A 297 -12.28 22.99 -15.39
N THR A 298 -11.19 22.32 -15.80
CA THR A 298 -10.16 21.83 -14.87
C THR A 298 -9.24 22.92 -14.34
N ALA A 299 -9.43 24.19 -14.74
CA ALA A 299 -8.52 25.26 -14.37
C ALA A 299 -9.14 26.64 -14.05
N PRO A 300 -10.23 26.77 -13.24
CA PRO A 300 -10.84 28.08 -13.01
C PRO A 300 -9.95 28.96 -12.11
N PRO A 301 -9.67 30.21 -12.48
CA PRO A 301 -8.78 31.11 -11.72
C PRO A 301 -9.30 31.47 -10.31
N THR A 302 -10.57 31.16 -10.00
CA THR A 302 -11.24 31.44 -8.71
C THR A 302 -10.77 30.57 -7.55
N TYR A 303 -10.47 29.30 -7.80
CA TYR A 303 -10.34 28.31 -6.72
C TYR A 303 -9.00 28.35 -5.98
N LEU A 304 -8.07 29.17 -6.47
CA LEU A 304 -6.70 29.27 -5.96
C LEU A 304 -6.43 30.56 -5.16
N VAL A 305 -7.42 31.45 -5.01
CA VAL A 305 -7.24 32.71 -4.27
C VAL A 305 -7.78 32.66 -2.83
N SER A 306 -8.53 31.62 -2.40
CA SER A 306 -9.15 31.60 -1.05
C SER A 306 -8.72 30.48 -0.08
N SER A 307 -7.78 29.60 -0.42
CA SER A 307 -7.51 28.40 0.39
C SER A 307 -6.39 28.58 1.45
N HIS A 308 -6.70 29.32 2.52
CA HIS A 308 -5.99 29.18 3.80
C HIS A 308 -6.61 28.05 4.67
N HIS A 309 -6.40 26.77 4.29
CA HIS A 309 -6.66 25.49 5.04
C HIS A 309 -8.08 25.31 5.68
N PRO A 310 -8.57 24.22 6.35
CA PRO A 310 -8.12 22.83 6.60
C PRO A 310 -9.22 21.69 6.63
N LEU A 311 -8.76 20.47 6.95
CA LEU A 311 -9.31 19.44 7.88
C LEU A 311 -10.59 18.58 7.63
N ARG A 312 -10.41 17.32 8.08
CA ARG A 312 -11.34 16.25 8.49
C ARG A 312 -11.77 16.44 9.97
N LEU A 313 -13.01 16.09 10.36
CA LEU A 313 -13.37 15.26 11.56
C LEU A 313 -14.90 15.16 11.83
N MET A 314 -15.35 13.96 12.27
CA MET A 314 -16.52 13.53 13.10
C MET A 314 -17.15 12.23 12.55
N LEU A 315 -17.44 11.13 13.28
CA LEU A 315 -18.05 10.91 14.61
C LEU A 315 -17.76 9.48 15.15
N ASN A 316 -17.91 9.30 16.47
CA ASN A 316 -17.99 8.00 17.17
C ASN A 316 -19.01 8.13 18.33
N SER A 317 -19.90 7.14 18.57
CA SER A 317 -20.59 6.96 19.87
C SER A 317 -21.14 5.53 20.16
N ARG A 318 -20.63 4.95 21.26
CA ARG A 318 -21.06 3.94 22.27
C ARG A 318 -22.42 3.20 22.22
N SER A 319 -22.44 1.87 22.50
CA SER A 319 -22.71 1.21 23.83
C SER A 319 -23.43 -0.18 23.81
N HIS A 320 -23.03 -1.06 24.77
CA HIS A 320 -23.71 -2.24 25.40
C HIS A 320 -23.94 -3.52 24.54
N GLY A 321 -23.76 -4.78 24.98
CA GLY A 321 -23.39 -5.45 26.24
C GLY A 321 -24.04 -6.86 26.27
N SER A 322 -23.33 -7.96 26.55
CA SER A 322 -23.87 -9.24 27.12
C SER A 322 -22.80 -10.35 27.24
N ARG A 323 -22.94 -11.17 28.30
CA ARG A 323 -22.09 -12.25 28.84
C ARG A 323 -22.29 -13.63 28.15
N SER A 324 -21.29 -14.52 28.27
CA SER A 324 -21.33 -15.80 29.03
C SER A 324 -20.46 -16.96 28.48
N LYS A 325 -19.47 -17.41 29.29
CA LYS A 325 -19.03 -18.78 29.72
C LYS A 325 -19.05 -19.96 28.71
N HIS A 326 -18.16 -20.97 28.66
CA HIS A 326 -17.29 -21.69 29.64
C HIS A 326 -16.34 -22.69 28.91
N HIS A 327 -15.16 -22.98 29.48
CA HIS A 327 -14.33 -24.25 29.53
C HIS A 327 -14.04 -25.07 28.23
N SER A 328 -12.91 -25.78 28.02
CA SER A 328 -11.85 -26.38 28.86
C SER A 328 -10.59 -26.72 28.01
N LYS A 329 -9.45 -26.92 28.69
CA LYS A 329 -8.15 -27.40 28.18
C LYS A 329 -8.17 -28.83 27.61
N GLY A 330 -7.30 -29.09 26.62
CA GLY A 330 -6.48 -30.32 26.55
C GLY A 330 -6.64 -31.22 25.32
N SER A 331 -5.70 -31.14 24.38
CA SER A 331 -4.87 -32.25 23.84
C SER A 331 -4.43 -31.99 22.39
N LEU A 332 -3.12 -32.12 22.17
CA LEU A 332 -2.44 -32.04 20.87
C LEU A 332 -2.54 -33.42 20.18
N SER A 333 -3.06 -33.43 18.95
CA SER A 333 -2.70 -34.26 17.79
C SER A 333 -3.92 -34.75 16.99
N ALA A 334 -3.78 -34.75 15.67
CA ALA A 334 -4.67 -35.35 14.65
C ALA A 334 -5.90 -34.58 14.12
N GLU A 335 -6.22 -33.36 14.56
CA GLU A 335 -7.39 -32.61 14.04
C GLU A 335 -7.07 -31.51 12.99
N GLN A 336 -5.84 -31.43 12.49
CA GLN A 336 -5.37 -30.32 11.63
C GLN A 336 -5.55 -30.49 10.10
N THR A 337 -6.35 -31.45 9.64
CA THR A 337 -6.41 -31.79 8.18
C THR A 337 -7.78 -31.61 7.53
N LYS A 338 -8.74 -30.94 8.18
CA LYS A 338 -9.99 -30.49 7.54
C LYS A 338 -10.20 -29.00 7.79
N MET A 339 -9.66 -28.15 6.92
CA MET A 339 -10.14 -26.77 6.84
C MET A 339 -11.43 -26.76 6.03
N ALA A 340 -12.57 -26.77 6.71
CA ALA A 340 -13.84 -26.50 6.08
C ALA A 340 -13.87 -25.02 5.63
N VAL A 341 -14.52 -24.71 4.50
CA VAL A 341 -14.72 -23.33 4.01
C VAL A 341 -15.26 -22.41 5.11
N ASP A 342 -16.10 -22.95 6.00
CA ASP A 342 -16.66 -22.25 7.17
C ASP A 342 -15.62 -21.76 8.19
N GLN A 343 -14.40 -22.29 8.17
CA GLN A 343 -13.32 -21.96 9.11
C GLN A 343 -12.34 -20.92 8.54
N VAL A 344 -12.46 -20.53 7.26
CA VAL A 344 -11.56 -19.56 6.63
C VAL A 344 -12.01 -18.13 6.92
N ASN A 345 -11.30 -17.46 7.82
CA ASN A 345 -11.58 -16.08 8.25
C ASN A 345 -10.35 -15.16 8.23
N THR A 346 -9.21 -15.64 7.72
CA THR A 346 -7.95 -14.89 7.61
C THR A 346 -7.27 -15.14 6.26
N GLU A 347 -6.36 -14.23 5.88
CA GLU A 347 -5.51 -14.35 4.68
C GLU A 347 -4.68 -15.64 4.70
N GLU A 348 -4.05 -15.95 5.84
CA GLU A 348 -3.24 -17.16 5.99
C GLU A 348 -4.08 -18.44 5.80
N ALA A 349 -5.30 -18.44 6.31
CA ALA A 349 -6.22 -19.55 6.12
C ALA A 349 -6.64 -19.72 4.65
N LEU A 350 -6.92 -18.61 3.94
CA LEU A 350 -7.23 -18.64 2.51
C LEU A 350 -6.02 -19.11 1.69
N ARG A 351 -4.82 -18.63 2.01
CA ARG A 351 -3.57 -19.03 1.38
C ARG A 351 -3.31 -20.52 1.52
N ARG A 352 -3.45 -21.05 2.74
CA ARG A 352 -3.33 -22.50 2.99
C ARG A 352 -4.37 -23.30 2.20
N LEU A 353 -5.61 -22.82 2.14
CA LEU A 353 -6.66 -23.46 1.35
C LEU A 353 -6.34 -23.43 -0.16
N ILE A 354 -5.84 -22.31 -0.69
CA ILE A 354 -5.37 -22.21 -2.08
C ILE A 354 -4.31 -23.25 -2.36
N HIS A 355 -3.35 -23.50 -1.48
CA HIS A 355 -2.29 -24.50 -1.73
C HIS A 355 -2.72 -25.95 -1.47
N THR A 356 -3.71 -26.17 -0.60
CA THR A 356 -4.18 -27.52 -0.25
C THR A 356 -5.38 -27.97 -1.09
N THR A 357 -5.97 -27.12 -1.92
CA THR A 357 -7.05 -27.50 -2.83
C THR A 357 -6.47 -28.28 -4.02
N PRO A 358 -6.85 -29.56 -4.21
CA PRO A 358 -6.45 -30.33 -5.40
C PRO A 358 -7.10 -29.75 -6.65
N ILE A 359 -6.45 -29.92 -7.81
CA ILE A 359 -6.89 -29.32 -9.06
C ILE A 359 -7.38 -30.37 -10.05
N ILE A 360 -8.55 -30.17 -10.67
CA ILE A 360 -8.97 -30.89 -11.87
C ILE A 360 -8.56 -30.04 -13.06
N ASP A 361 -7.59 -30.54 -13.82
CA ASP A 361 -7.13 -29.91 -15.05
C ASP A 361 -8.03 -30.37 -16.20
N HIS A 362 -8.98 -29.52 -16.61
CA HIS A 362 -10.02 -29.97 -17.55
C HIS A 362 -9.62 -29.93 -19.02
N HIS A 363 -8.41 -29.47 -19.35
CA HIS A 363 -7.89 -29.49 -20.71
C HIS A 363 -6.36 -29.47 -20.72
N ALA A 364 -5.77 -30.52 -21.28
CA ALA A 364 -4.34 -30.57 -21.58
C ALA A 364 -4.08 -31.53 -22.74
N HIS A 365 -2.83 -31.66 -23.16
CA HIS A 365 -2.42 -32.51 -24.28
C HIS A 365 -1.42 -33.59 -23.83
N PRO A 366 -1.22 -34.65 -24.63
CA PRO A 366 -0.22 -35.68 -24.39
C PRO A 366 1.19 -35.15 -24.13
N LEU A 367 1.89 -35.83 -23.21
CA LEU A 367 3.34 -35.68 -23.06
C LEU A 367 4.08 -36.34 -24.23
N LEU A 368 5.26 -35.83 -24.58
CA LEU A 368 6.13 -36.48 -25.55
C LEU A 368 6.77 -37.74 -24.96
N LYS A 369 6.93 -38.76 -25.80
CA LYS A 369 7.81 -39.90 -25.48
C LYS A 369 9.26 -39.40 -25.39
N LEU A 370 10.04 -40.04 -24.53
CA LEU A 370 11.43 -39.63 -24.24
C LEU A 370 12.32 -39.53 -25.51
N ASN A 371 12.07 -40.37 -26.52
CA ASN A 371 12.78 -40.36 -27.80
C ASN A 371 12.34 -39.21 -28.75
N ALA A 372 11.18 -38.61 -28.52
CA ALA A 372 10.62 -37.52 -29.31
C ALA A 372 10.83 -36.13 -28.68
N ILE A 373 11.16 -36.04 -27.38
CA ILE A 373 11.39 -34.78 -26.64
C ILE A 373 12.32 -33.81 -27.40
N ARG A 374 13.38 -34.31 -28.03
CA ARG A 374 14.35 -33.47 -28.76
C ARG A 374 13.85 -32.91 -30.09
N LYS A 375 12.69 -33.36 -30.58
CA LYS A 375 12.06 -32.83 -31.79
C LYS A 375 11.37 -31.50 -31.54
N HIS A 376 11.09 -31.17 -30.28
CA HIS A 376 10.36 -29.97 -29.87
C HIS A 376 11.25 -29.11 -28.96
N SER A 377 11.09 -27.80 -29.04
CA SER A 377 11.84 -26.86 -28.20
C SER A 377 11.21 -26.76 -26.82
N LEU A 378 12.01 -26.90 -25.77
CA LEU A 378 11.55 -26.68 -24.39
C LEU A 378 11.05 -25.25 -24.16
N LEU A 379 11.39 -24.29 -25.02
CA LEU A 379 10.90 -22.92 -24.91
C LEU A 379 9.38 -22.81 -25.07
N SER A 380 8.71 -23.79 -25.71
CA SER A 380 7.26 -23.77 -25.90
C SER A 380 6.47 -23.79 -24.59
N ILE A 381 7.11 -24.15 -23.47
CA ILE A 381 6.47 -24.10 -22.13
C ILE A 381 6.08 -22.68 -21.68
N ALA A 382 6.56 -21.63 -22.36
CA ALA A 382 6.31 -20.24 -22.01
C ALA A 382 6.02 -19.32 -23.21
N THR A 383 5.91 -19.87 -24.42
CA THR A 383 5.50 -19.14 -25.62
C THR A 383 4.86 -20.04 -26.68
N GLU A 384 3.87 -19.51 -27.40
CA GLU A 384 3.32 -20.11 -28.63
C GLU A 384 4.06 -19.63 -29.91
N ALA A 385 5.21 -18.95 -29.75
CA ALA A 385 6.00 -18.48 -30.88
C ALA A 385 6.72 -19.65 -31.58
N GLU A 386 6.82 -19.58 -32.91
CA GLU A 386 7.61 -20.51 -33.72
C GLU A 386 8.67 -19.77 -34.54
N GLY A 387 9.60 -20.51 -35.15
CA GLY A 387 10.65 -19.97 -36.00
C GLY A 387 11.55 -18.99 -35.24
N ASP A 388 11.99 -17.91 -35.91
CA ASP A 388 12.89 -16.91 -35.33
C ASP A 388 12.29 -16.20 -34.09
N ALA A 389 10.96 -16.08 -34.03
CA ALA A 389 10.27 -15.43 -32.90
C ALA A 389 10.35 -16.23 -31.59
N LEU A 390 10.60 -17.54 -31.68
CA LEU A 390 10.78 -18.41 -30.51
C LEU A 390 12.01 -18.00 -29.68
N ASP A 391 13.10 -17.57 -30.32
CA ASP A 391 14.29 -17.10 -29.60
C ASP A 391 14.08 -15.70 -28.99
N ASP A 392 13.36 -14.82 -29.67
CA ASP A 392 13.01 -13.49 -29.15
C ASP A 392 12.16 -13.57 -27.87
N SER A 393 11.36 -14.64 -27.72
CA SER A 393 10.50 -14.90 -26.56
C SER A 393 11.26 -14.94 -25.23
N LYS A 394 12.58 -15.25 -25.25
CA LYS A 394 13.44 -15.30 -24.06
C LYS A 394 13.51 -13.98 -23.30
N THR A 395 13.26 -12.88 -23.99
CA THR A 395 13.24 -11.54 -23.40
C THR A 395 11.86 -11.15 -22.83
N GLY A 396 10.83 -11.94 -23.10
CA GLY A 396 9.46 -11.73 -22.65
C GLY A 396 9.28 -11.98 -21.15
N LEU A 397 8.35 -11.24 -20.54
CA LEU A 397 8.05 -11.37 -19.10
C LEU A 397 7.52 -12.77 -18.72
N ALA A 398 6.78 -13.41 -19.62
CA ALA A 398 6.29 -14.79 -19.44
C ALA A 398 7.47 -15.76 -19.28
N HIS A 399 8.42 -15.72 -20.22
CA HIS A 399 9.64 -16.52 -20.16
C HIS A 399 10.46 -16.25 -18.89
N ILE A 400 10.76 -14.97 -18.58
CA ILE A 400 11.55 -14.61 -17.39
C ILE A 400 10.89 -15.14 -16.10
N ARG A 401 9.56 -15.07 -15.99
CA ARG A 401 8.82 -15.60 -14.85
C ARG A 401 8.93 -17.13 -14.77
N THR A 402 8.82 -17.82 -15.90
CA THR A 402 9.03 -19.26 -16.00
C THR A 402 10.44 -19.68 -15.56
N VAL A 403 11.48 -18.96 -15.99
CA VAL A 403 12.88 -19.20 -15.57
C VAL A 403 13.02 -19.08 -14.05
N ASN A 404 12.45 -18.05 -13.44
CA ASN A 404 12.54 -17.84 -11.99
C ASN A 404 11.88 -18.98 -11.19
N ILE A 405 10.72 -19.46 -11.65
CA ILE A 405 10.01 -20.57 -10.99
C ILE A 405 10.80 -21.87 -11.12
N LEU A 406 11.23 -22.20 -12.34
CA LEU A 406 11.95 -23.44 -12.59
C LEU A 406 13.34 -23.45 -11.93
N SER A 407 14.07 -22.34 -11.96
CA SER A 407 15.38 -22.24 -11.29
C SER A 407 15.27 -22.42 -9.78
N ALA A 408 14.26 -21.83 -9.14
CA ALA A 408 13.99 -22.05 -7.71
C ALA A 408 13.63 -23.52 -7.42
N LEU A 409 12.79 -24.15 -8.25
CA LEU A 409 12.38 -25.54 -8.08
C LEU A 409 13.54 -26.54 -8.27
N LEU A 410 14.45 -26.22 -9.20
CA LEU A 410 15.60 -27.02 -9.58
C LEU A 410 16.85 -26.71 -8.74
N GLY A 411 16.87 -25.61 -7.98
CA GLY A 411 18.00 -25.17 -7.18
C GLY A 411 19.19 -24.70 -8.02
N THR A 412 18.92 -23.96 -9.09
CA THR A 412 19.94 -23.47 -10.04
C THR A 412 19.95 -21.94 -10.15
N GLU A 413 20.96 -21.39 -10.82
CA GLU A 413 20.98 -19.99 -11.22
C GLU A 413 19.73 -19.63 -12.05
N PRO A 414 19.19 -18.41 -11.92
CA PRO A 414 17.99 -17.96 -12.63
C PRO A 414 18.30 -17.54 -14.07
N THR A 415 18.89 -18.43 -14.85
CA THR A 415 19.13 -18.27 -16.29
C THR A 415 18.51 -19.42 -17.08
N TRP A 416 18.10 -19.16 -18.31
CA TRP A 416 17.48 -20.18 -19.16
C TRP A 416 18.42 -21.36 -19.39
N GLU A 417 19.70 -21.10 -19.66
CA GLU A 417 20.70 -22.14 -19.92
C GLU A 417 20.90 -23.07 -18.72
N ALA A 418 20.84 -22.52 -17.49
CA ALA A 418 20.98 -23.30 -16.27
C ALA A 418 19.74 -24.18 -16.03
N VAL A 419 18.54 -23.63 -16.27
CA VAL A 419 17.26 -24.34 -16.18
C VAL A 419 17.18 -25.46 -17.21
N GLU A 420 17.45 -25.17 -18.48
CA GLU A 420 17.44 -26.14 -19.57
C GLU A 420 18.44 -27.26 -19.32
N ALA A 421 19.66 -26.95 -18.89
CA ALA A 421 20.66 -27.96 -18.55
C ALA A 421 20.22 -28.82 -17.35
N ALA A 422 19.51 -28.25 -16.38
CA ALA A 422 19.00 -28.99 -15.22
C ALA A 422 17.84 -29.92 -15.60
N ILE A 423 16.94 -29.47 -16.46
CA ILE A 423 15.86 -30.29 -17.01
C ILE A 423 16.43 -31.44 -17.85
N ALA A 424 17.42 -31.16 -18.71
CA ALA A 424 18.10 -32.20 -19.47
C ALA A 424 18.75 -33.28 -18.57
N ARG A 425 19.29 -32.90 -17.41
CA ARG A 425 19.80 -33.85 -16.40
C ARG A 425 18.67 -34.68 -15.78
N LYS A 426 17.49 -34.09 -15.52
CA LYS A 426 16.32 -34.83 -15.02
C LYS A 426 15.79 -35.82 -16.07
N GLN A 427 15.72 -35.41 -17.33
CA GLN A 427 15.33 -36.27 -18.46
C GLN A 427 16.28 -37.46 -18.65
N ALA A 428 17.59 -37.26 -18.48
CA ALA A 428 18.58 -38.33 -18.58
C ALA A 428 18.63 -39.25 -17.33
N GLY A 429 18.14 -38.76 -16.19
CA GLY A 429 18.09 -39.48 -14.92
C GLY A 429 16.72 -40.10 -14.67
N ASN A 430 16.09 -39.74 -13.55
CA ASN A 430 14.76 -40.21 -13.18
C ASN A 430 13.67 -39.27 -13.71
N TYR A 431 13.37 -39.38 -15.00
CA TYR A 431 12.36 -38.53 -15.63
C TYR A 431 10.96 -38.76 -15.05
N GLN A 432 10.60 -39.98 -14.66
CA GLN A 432 9.30 -40.28 -14.06
C GLN A 432 9.10 -39.55 -12.73
N GLU A 433 10.10 -39.54 -11.86
CA GLU A 433 10.04 -38.78 -10.60
C GLU A 433 9.93 -37.27 -10.85
N TRP A 434 10.60 -36.77 -11.89
CA TRP A 434 10.48 -35.38 -12.27
C TRP A 434 9.08 -35.04 -12.79
N THR A 435 8.52 -35.85 -13.69
CA THR A 435 7.14 -35.74 -14.15
C THR A 435 6.16 -35.79 -12.97
N GLN A 436 6.34 -36.74 -12.04
CA GLN A 436 5.52 -36.85 -10.82
C GLN A 436 5.56 -35.55 -9.99
N ARG A 437 6.73 -34.93 -9.85
CA ARG A 437 6.90 -33.67 -9.14
C ARG A 437 6.22 -32.52 -9.87
N CYS A 438 6.33 -32.47 -11.20
CA CYS A 438 5.72 -31.43 -12.00
C CYS A 438 4.18 -31.46 -11.96
N LEU A 439 3.60 -32.66 -11.90
CA LEU A 439 2.15 -32.87 -11.86
C LEU A 439 1.59 -32.91 -10.41
N SER A 440 2.43 -32.65 -9.42
CA SER A 440 2.03 -32.70 -8.00
C SER A 440 0.91 -31.70 -7.69
N GLY A 441 -0.15 -32.20 -7.05
CA GLY A 441 -1.31 -31.41 -6.64
C GLY A 441 -2.47 -31.39 -7.65
N ILE A 442 -2.29 -32.04 -8.82
CA ILE A 442 -3.37 -32.32 -9.77
C ILE A 442 -4.08 -33.62 -9.38
N GLU A 443 -5.40 -33.58 -9.30
CA GLU A 443 -6.25 -34.73 -9.01
C GLU A 443 -6.40 -35.62 -10.24
N THR A 444 -6.78 -35.03 -11.37
CA THR A 444 -6.98 -35.69 -12.67
C THR A 444 -6.81 -34.67 -13.79
N ILE A 445 -6.49 -35.15 -14.98
CA ILE A 445 -6.35 -34.38 -16.22
C ILE A 445 -7.34 -34.93 -17.25
N LEU A 446 -7.99 -34.04 -18.01
CA LEU A 446 -8.80 -34.40 -19.17
C LEU A 446 -8.00 -34.04 -20.43
N VAL A 447 -7.56 -35.07 -21.14
CA VAL A 447 -6.54 -34.98 -22.18
C VAL A 447 -7.19 -34.97 -23.56
N ASP A 448 -6.93 -33.92 -24.35
CA ASP A 448 -7.18 -33.91 -25.79
C ASP A 448 -6.17 -34.84 -26.47
N ASP A 449 -6.62 -36.05 -26.80
CA ASP A 449 -5.76 -37.10 -27.32
C ASP A 449 -5.60 -37.08 -28.85
N GLY A 450 -6.11 -36.03 -29.50
CA GLY A 450 -5.97 -35.82 -30.94
C GLY A 450 -4.78 -34.93 -31.35
N LEU A 451 -3.94 -34.48 -30.41
CA LEU A 451 -2.75 -33.68 -30.71
C LEU A 451 -1.48 -34.56 -30.82
N GLY A 452 -0.82 -34.46 -31.97
CA GLY A 452 0.41 -35.20 -32.27
C GLY A 452 0.15 -36.61 -32.82
N ASN A 453 1.20 -37.27 -33.29
CA ASN A 453 1.09 -38.64 -33.80
C ASN A 453 1.34 -39.66 -32.67
N SER A 454 0.75 -40.86 -32.80
CA SER A 454 0.94 -41.94 -31.83
C SER A 454 2.38 -42.47 -31.74
N ALA A 455 3.26 -42.08 -32.68
CA ALA A 455 4.68 -42.43 -32.62
C ALA A 455 5.44 -41.56 -31.60
N ASP A 456 5.08 -40.28 -31.48
CA ASP A 456 5.81 -39.26 -30.71
C ASP A 456 5.14 -38.89 -29.37
N ALA A 457 3.82 -39.01 -29.27
CA ALA A 457 3.05 -38.69 -28.07
C ALA A 457 2.72 -39.94 -27.21
N GLU A 458 2.70 -39.76 -25.88
CA GLU A 458 2.25 -40.77 -24.92
C GLU A 458 0.71 -40.86 -24.91
N PRO A 459 0.11 -42.04 -24.67
CA PRO A 459 -1.34 -42.15 -24.53
C PRO A 459 -1.84 -41.43 -23.26
N TYR A 460 -3.11 -40.98 -23.25
CA TYR A 460 -3.69 -40.23 -22.14
C TYR A 460 -3.57 -40.93 -20.76
N ASN A 461 -3.68 -42.27 -20.74
CA ASN A 461 -3.58 -43.06 -19.51
C ASN A 461 -2.15 -43.09 -18.92
N LYS A 462 -1.15 -42.55 -19.63
CA LYS A 462 0.20 -42.36 -19.08
C LYS A 462 0.20 -41.45 -17.87
N PHE A 463 -0.71 -40.47 -17.83
CA PHE A 463 -0.87 -39.57 -16.71
C PHE A 463 -1.34 -40.27 -15.42
N ASP A 464 -1.95 -41.46 -15.51
CA ASP A 464 -2.46 -42.22 -14.35
C ASP A 464 -1.35 -42.61 -13.38
N ALA A 465 -0.11 -42.67 -13.88
CA ALA A 465 1.06 -42.92 -13.04
C ALA A 465 1.45 -41.72 -12.16
N PHE A 466 0.92 -40.53 -12.45
CA PHE A 466 1.36 -39.26 -11.86
C PHE A 466 0.26 -38.48 -11.14
N THR A 467 -1.02 -38.76 -11.40
CA THR A 467 -2.18 -38.12 -10.77
C THR A 467 -2.81 -39.00 -9.69
N ARG A 468 -3.67 -38.42 -8.86
CA ARG A 468 -4.34 -39.14 -7.74
C ARG A 468 -5.53 -39.98 -8.19
N SER A 469 -6.17 -39.55 -9.29
CA SER A 469 -7.33 -40.17 -9.91
C SER A 469 -7.07 -40.46 -11.39
N PRO A 470 -7.75 -41.46 -11.99
CA PRO A 470 -7.57 -41.82 -13.40
C PRO A 470 -7.97 -40.69 -14.35
N ASN A 471 -7.13 -40.47 -15.35
CA ASN A 471 -7.31 -39.41 -16.35
C ASN A 471 -8.34 -39.81 -17.40
N LYS A 472 -8.89 -38.81 -18.09
CA LYS A 472 -9.99 -38.99 -19.06
C LYS A 472 -9.62 -38.37 -20.40
N ARG A 473 -10.40 -38.72 -21.41
CA ARG A 473 -10.20 -38.31 -22.81
C ARG A 473 -11.16 -37.18 -23.16
N ILE A 474 -10.66 -36.22 -23.91
CA ILE A 474 -11.42 -35.26 -24.70
C ILE A 474 -11.15 -35.60 -26.17
N LEU A 475 -12.19 -36.00 -26.91
CA LEU A 475 -12.00 -36.44 -28.29
C LEU A 475 -12.00 -35.24 -29.26
N ARG A 476 -10.91 -35.06 -30.01
CA ARG A 476 -10.80 -34.01 -31.04
C ARG A 476 -11.55 -34.39 -32.31
N ILE A 477 -12.60 -33.66 -32.64
CA ILE A 477 -13.52 -34.09 -33.70
C ILE A 477 -12.98 -33.90 -35.12
N GLU A 478 -12.11 -32.92 -35.34
CA GLU A 478 -11.55 -32.68 -36.68
C GLU A 478 -10.62 -33.82 -37.13
N GLU A 479 -9.97 -34.50 -36.18
CA GLU A 479 -9.16 -35.69 -36.46
C GLU A 479 -10.05 -36.88 -36.84
N VAL A 480 -11.09 -37.14 -36.05
CA VAL A 480 -12.07 -38.19 -36.31
C VAL A 480 -12.76 -37.98 -37.67
N ALA A 481 -13.15 -36.74 -37.97
CA ALA A 481 -13.76 -36.41 -39.26
C ALA A 481 -12.77 -36.61 -40.42
N ALA A 482 -11.51 -36.23 -40.27
CA ALA A 482 -10.49 -36.45 -41.30
C ALA A 482 -10.26 -37.94 -41.57
N GLU A 483 -10.15 -38.76 -40.52
CA GLU A 483 -10.03 -40.22 -40.64
C GLU A 483 -11.25 -40.85 -41.33
N CYS A 484 -12.47 -40.41 -40.98
CA CYS A 484 -13.70 -40.90 -41.59
C CYS A 484 -13.80 -40.52 -43.08
N ILE A 485 -13.39 -39.30 -43.44
CA ILE A 485 -13.33 -38.84 -44.83
C ILE A 485 -12.30 -39.66 -45.62
N GLU A 486 -11.08 -39.83 -45.10
CA GLU A 486 -10.03 -40.62 -45.77
C GLU A 486 -10.49 -42.06 -45.99
N LYS A 487 -11.03 -42.71 -44.95
CA LYS A 487 -11.53 -44.09 -45.03
C LYS A 487 -12.63 -44.22 -46.09
N ALA A 488 -13.56 -43.27 -46.14
CA ALA A 488 -14.65 -43.30 -47.12
C ALA A 488 -14.15 -43.02 -48.54
N CYS A 489 -13.21 -42.08 -48.72
CA CYS A 489 -12.58 -41.82 -50.01
C CYS A 489 -11.83 -43.04 -50.56
N VAL A 490 -11.24 -43.86 -49.68
CA VAL A 490 -10.59 -45.13 -50.07
C VAL A 490 -11.62 -46.21 -50.38
N GLN A 491 -12.64 -46.37 -49.53
CA GLN A 491 -13.61 -47.47 -49.60
C GLN A 491 -14.58 -47.35 -50.78
N PHE A 492 -15.08 -46.15 -51.07
CA PHE A 492 -16.15 -45.96 -52.06
C PHE A 492 -15.63 -45.51 -53.42
N SER A 493 -16.41 -45.76 -54.47
CA SER A 493 -16.07 -45.43 -55.86
C SER A 493 -16.76 -44.15 -56.36
N HIS A 494 -17.83 -43.71 -55.71
CA HIS A 494 -18.57 -42.50 -56.07
C HIS A 494 -18.55 -41.45 -54.94
N PRO A 495 -18.41 -40.14 -55.25
CA PRO A 495 -18.34 -39.08 -54.24
C PRO A 495 -19.55 -39.03 -53.31
N SER A 496 -20.76 -39.26 -53.81
CA SER A 496 -21.99 -39.22 -53.00
C SER A 496 -22.04 -40.35 -51.97
N GLU A 497 -21.63 -41.57 -52.36
CA GLU A 497 -21.56 -42.72 -51.46
C GLU A 497 -20.45 -42.55 -50.43
N ALA A 498 -19.30 -42.00 -50.86
CA ALA A 498 -18.20 -41.66 -49.96
C ALA A 498 -18.60 -40.58 -48.94
N PHE A 499 -19.35 -39.56 -49.35
CA PHE A 499 -19.84 -38.53 -48.43
C PHE A 499 -20.77 -39.12 -47.37
N SER A 500 -21.80 -39.87 -47.80
CA SER A 500 -22.72 -40.55 -46.89
C SER A 500 -21.97 -41.49 -45.95
N GLY A 501 -21.03 -42.29 -46.46
CA GLY A 501 -20.22 -43.19 -45.66
C GLY A 501 -19.30 -42.46 -44.67
N ALA A 502 -18.74 -41.31 -45.03
CA ALA A 502 -17.95 -40.49 -44.10
C ALA A 502 -18.80 -39.95 -42.95
N VAL A 503 -20.02 -39.48 -43.26
CA VAL A 503 -20.98 -38.99 -42.27
C VAL A 503 -21.46 -40.10 -41.34
N GLU A 504 -21.82 -41.27 -41.89
CA GLU A 504 -22.22 -42.45 -41.09
C GLU A 504 -21.08 -42.91 -40.17
N ASN A 505 -19.86 -43.08 -40.70
CA ASN A 505 -18.70 -43.46 -39.89
C ASN A 505 -18.41 -42.44 -38.78
N PHE A 506 -18.58 -41.14 -39.05
CA PHE A 506 -18.41 -40.11 -38.04
C PHE A 506 -19.50 -40.18 -36.96
N MET A 507 -20.76 -40.34 -37.35
CA MET A 507 -21.86 -40.51 -36.40
C MET A 507 -21.65 -41.72 -35.50
N ASP A 508 -21.26 -42.86 -36.06
CA ASP A 508 -20.95 -44.09 -35.31
C ASP A 508 -19.79 -43.85 -34.33
N ALA A 509 -18.71 -43.21 -34.77
CA ALA A 509 -17.58 -42.88 -33.90
C ALA A 509 -17.97 -41.95 -32.74
N ILE A 510 -18.88 -40.99 -32.99
CA ILE A 510 -19.41 -40.12 -31.93
C ILE A 510 -20.35 -40.87 -30.98
N TYR A 511 -21.19 -41.80 -31.47
CA TYR A 511 -22.01 -42.64 -30.60
C TYR A 511 -21.15 -43.53 -29.69
N ASP A 512 -20.13 -44.19 -30.25
CA ASP A 512 -19.17 -44.98 -29.48
C ASP A 512 -18.48 -44.11 -28.41
N ALA A 513 -18.09 -42.87 -28.76
CA ALA A 513 -17.48 -41.94 -27.84
C ALA A 513 -18.45 -41.38 -26.77
N LEU A 514 -19.75 -41.27 -27.08
CA LEU A 514 -20.78 -40.91 -26.12
C LEU A 514 -20.98 -42.02 -25.09
N ASP A 515 -20.88 -43.28 -25.50
CA ASP A 515 -21.02 -44.44 -24.61
C ASP A 515 -19.72 -44.81 -23.86
N ASP A 516 -18.54 -44.38 -24.35
CA ASP A 516 -17.25 -44.63 -23.70
C ASP A 516 -17.10 -43.82 -22.39
N PRO A 517 -16.98 -44.47 -21.21
CA PRO A 517 -16.78 -43.79 -19.93
C PRO A 517 -15.38 -43.17 -19.76
N ALA A 518 -14.43 -43.48 -20.65
CA ALA A 518 -13.14 -42.81 -20.71
C ALA A 518 -13.23 -41.45 -21.42
N VAL A 519 -14.16 -41.28 -22.36
CA VAL A 519 -14.42 -40.01 -23.04
C VAL A 519 -15.40 -39.20 -22.21
N VAL A 520 -15.02 -37.99 -21.80
CA VAL A 520 -15.88 -37.12 -20.98
C VAL A 520 -16.30 -35.85 -21.70
N GLY A 521 -15.76 -35.59 -22.89
CA GLY A 521 -16.07 -34.42 -23.68
C GLY A 521 -15.44 -34.49 -25.06
N PHE A 522 -15.71 -33.47 -25.85
CA PHE A 522 -15.20 -33.32 -27.21
C PHE A 522 -14.47 -31.99 -27.36
N LYS A 523 -13.52 -31.91 -28.28
CA LYS A 523 -12.81 -30.68 -28.61
C LYS A 523 -12.99 -30.37 -30.09
N SER A 524 -13.22 -29.10 -30.38
CA SER A 524 -13.14 -28.54 -31.73
C SER A 524 -12.01 -27.52 -31.82
N VAL A 525 -11.17 -27.71 -32.83
CA VAL A 525 -10.11 -26.79 -33.24
C VAL A 525 -10.51 -25.93 -34.44
N ILE A 526 -11.81 -25.84 -34.76
CA ILE A 526 -12.39 -25.07 -35.87
C ILE A 526 -11.90 -23.61 -35.92
N CYS A 527 -11.57 -23.05 -34.75
CA CYS A 527 -10.96 -21.73 -34.60
C CYS A 527 -9.68 -21.55 -35.45
N TYR A 528 -8.80 -22.55 -35.49
CA TYR A 528 -7.58 -22.56 -36.31
C TYR A 528 -7.81 -22.91 -37.77
N ARG A 529 -9.05 -23.24 -38.14
CA ARG A 529 -9.38 -23.76 -39.47
C ARG A 529 -10.20 -22.71 -40.21
N THR A 530 -11.46 -22.58 -39.83
CA THR A 530 -12.46 -21.84 -40.60
C THR A 530 -12.92 -20.60 -39.82
N GLY A 531 -12.68 -20.59 -38.51
CA GLY A 531 -13.05 -19.54 -37.57
C GLY A 531 -14.23 -19.94 -36.70
N LEU A 532 -14.56 -19.10 -35.71
CA LEU A 532 -15.62 -19.39 -34.74
C LEU A 532 -17.03 -19.02 -35.21
N ALA A 533 -17.18 -18.51 -36.43
CA ALA A 533 -18.46 -18.20 -37.06
C ALA A 533 -19.05 -19.46 -37.72
N VAL A 534 -19.44 -20.43 -36.90
CA VAL A 534 -19.97 -21.73 -37.35
C VAL A 534 -21.38 -21.54 -37.94
N ALA A 535 -21.49 -21.61 -39.26
CA ALA A 535 -22.74 -21.33 -39.97
C ALA A 535 -23.60 -22.59 -40.12
N GLN A 536 -24.92 -22.43 -39.93
CA GLN A 536 -25.86 -23.50 -40.28
C GLN A 536 -25.83 -23.75 -41.79
N ILE A 537 -25.69 -25.01 -42.18
CA ILE A 537 -25.65 -25.39 -43.59
C ILE A 537 -27.07 -25.41 -44.15
N THR A 538 -27.32 -24.46 -45.04
CA THR A 538 -28.58 -24.36 -45.80
C THR A 538 -28.45 -24.87 -47.24
N ASP A 539 -27.22 -25.02 -47.73
CA ASP A 539 -26.90 -25.44 -49.10
C ASP A 539 -26.10 -26.77 -49.10
N LEU A 540 -26.83 -27.88 -49.24
CA LEU A 540 -26.25 -29.22 -49.37
C LEU A 540 -25.51 -29.42 -50.70
N GLU A 541 -25.82 -28.64 -51.74
CA GLU A 541 -25.16 -28.75 -53.04
C GLU A 541 -23.73 -28.20 -52.96
N ALA A 542 -23.55 -27.04 -52.31
CA ALA A 542 -22.22 -26.47 -52.06
C ALA A 542 -21.34 -27.37 -51.19
N LEU A 543 -21.93 -28.03 -50.18
CA LEU A 543 -21.24 -29.00 -49.33
C LEU A 543 -20.76 -30.21 -50.15
N MET A 544 -21.64 -30.77 -50.98
CA MET A 544 -21.34 -31.91 -51.84
C MET A 544 -20.26 -31.57 -52.88
N GLN A 545 -20.32 -30.38 -53.49
CA GLN A 545 -19.29 -29.91 -54.42
C GLN A 545 -17.91 -29.82 -53.75
N ARG A 546 -17.86 -29.33 -52.51
CA ARG A 546 -16.59 -29.28 -51.76
C ARG A 546 -16.05 -30.66 -51.43
N PHE A 547 -16.91 -31.58 -51.01
CA PHE A 547 -16.51 -32.96 -50.77
C PHE A 547 -16.03 -33.64 -52.05
N GLN A 548 -16.71 -33.41 -53.17
CA GLN A 548 -16.32 -33.97 -54.46
C GLN A 548 -14.89 -33.58 -54.86
N ILE A 549 -14.48 -32.33 -54.62
CA ILE A 549 -13.10 -31.89 -54.88
C ILE A 549 -12.09 -32.69 -54.04
N ILE A 550 -12.39 -32.93 -52.75
CA ILE A 550 -11.53 -33.72 -51.86
C ILE A 550 -11.45 -35.17 -52.35
N PHE A 551 -12.59 -35.75 -52.71
CA PHE A 551 -12.67 -37.13 -53.20
C PHE A 551 -11.89 -37.30 -54.50
N GLU A 552 -12.06 -36.41 -55.47
CA GLU A 552 -11.36 -36.44 -56.75
C GLU A 552 -9.85 -36.29 -56.56
N ALA A 553 -9.40 -35.31 -55.77
CA ALA A 553 -7.99 -35.12 -55.45
C ALA A 553 -7.37 -36.36 -54.78
N ARG A 554 -8.12 -37.04 -53.90
CA ARG A 554 -7.65 -38.24 -53.23
C ARG A 554 -7.55 -39.47 -54.15
N LYS A 555 -8.30 -39.51 -55.26
CA LYS A 555 -8.26 -40.58 -56.27
C LYS A 555 -7.15 -40.42 -57.31
N GLU A 556 -6.42 -39.31 -57.29
CA GLU A 556 -5.25 -39.12 -58.15
C GLU A 556 -4.12 -40.10 -57.78
N ASP A 557 -3.33 -40.53 -58.79
CA ASP A 557 -2.23 -41.46 -58.58
C ASP A 557 -1.10 -40.79 -57.78
N GLY A 558 -0.69 -41.41 -56.66
CA GLY A 558 0.28 -40.84 -55.73
C GLY A 558 -0.25 -39.79 -54.75
N ALA A 559 -1.58 -39.64 -54.61
CA ALA A 559 -2.17 -38.71 -53.66
C ALA A 559 -1.87 -39.10 -52.19
N GLU A 560 -1.49 -38.11 -51.39
CA GLU A 560 -1.29 -38.24 -49.94
C GLU A 560 -2.64 -38.46 -49.22
N PRO A 561 -2.66 -39.15 -48.06
CA PRO A 561 -3.86 -39.33 -47.26
C PRO A 561 -4.47 -38.00 -46.81
N PHE A 562 -5.80 -37.93 -46.75
CA PHE A 562 -6.49 -36.79 -46.18
C PHE A 562 -6.34 -36.80 -44.65
N THR A 563 -5.56 -35.87 -44.10
CA THR A 563 -5.20 -35.82 -42.67
C THR A 563 -5.69 -34.58 -41.94
N ARG A 564 -6.26 -33.58 -42.64
CA ARG A 564 -6.62 -32.30 -42.02
C ARG A 564 -7.92 -31.73 -42.58
N LEU A 565 -8.92 -31.60 -41.72
CA LEU A 565 -10.17 -30.90 -42.04
C LEU A 565 -10.01 -29.37 -41.89
N ASN A 566 -9.87 -28.66 -43.00
CA ASN A 566 -9.75 -27.20 -43.06
C ASN A 566 -10.73 -26.53 -44.05
N HIS A 567 -11.80 -27.23 -44.44
CA HIS A 567 -12.77 -26.76 -45.41
C HIS A 567 -14.04 -26.25 -44.71
N GLU A 568 -14.34 -24.96 -44.83
CA GLU A 568 -15.41 -24.25 -44.08
C GLU A 568 -16.77 -24.96 -44.08
N PRO A 569 -17.40 -25.28 -45.22
CA PRO A 569 -18.70 -25.95 -45.19
C PRO A 569 -18.64 -27.34 -44.55
N LEU A 570 -17.53 -28.08 -44.70
CA LEU A 570 -17.44 -29.43 -44.13
C LEU A 570 -17.20 -29.38 -42.62
N ASN A 571 -16.33 -28.49 -42.15
CA ASN A 571 -16.04 -28.39 -40.72
C ASN A 571 -17.28 -27.96 -39.92
N ASP A 572 -17.98 -26.92 -40.41
CA ASP A 572 -19.24 -26.46 -39.82
C ASP A 572 -20.27 -27.61 -39.76
N TYR A 573 -20.34 -28.45 -40.81
CA TYR A 573 -21.25 -29.59 -40.86
C TYR A 573 -21.00 -30.61 -39.75
N PHE A 574 -19.75 -31.04 -39.58
CA PHE A 574 -19.39 -32.05 -38.58
C PHE A 574 -19.55 -31.52 -37.15
N VAL A 575 -19.26 -30.24 -36.91
CA VAL A 575 -19.52 -29.59 -35.62
C VAL A 575 -21.02 -29.56 -35.31
N HIS A 576 -21.87 -29.25 -36.30
CA HIS A 576 -23.33 -29.28 -36.16
C HIS A 576 -23.87 -30.70 -35.93
N ILE A 577 -23.31 -31.72 -36.60
CA ILE A 577 -23.65 -33.14 -36.35
C ILE A 577 -23.33 -33.50 -34.90
N LEU A 578 -22.11 -33.23 -34.43
CA LEU A 578 -21.70 -33.50 -33.05
C LEU A 578 -22.66 -32.90 -32.03
N ALA A 579 -22.97 -31.60 -32.16
CA ALA A 579 -23.86 -30.92 -31.22
C ALA A 579 -25.29 -31.48 -31.28
N GLY A 580 -25.77 -31.85 -32.48
CA GLY A 580 -27.05 -32.53 -32.65
C GLY A 580 -27.09 -33.89 -31.94
N LEU A 581 -26.02 -34.69 -32.06
CA LEU A 581 -25.90 -35.99 -31.39
C LEU A 581 -25.84 -35.86 -29.86
N ILE A 582 -25.07 -34.89 -29.34
CA ILE A 582 -24.99 -34.64 -27.90
C ILE A 582 -26.36 -34.20 -27.37
N GLN A 583 -27.02 -33.24 -28.03
CA GLN A 583 -28.33 -32.75 -27.60
C GLN A 583 -29.37 -33.88 -27.56
N ASN A 584 -29.39 -34.72 -28.59
CA ASN A 584 -30.37 -35.80 -28.73
C ASN A 584 -30.00 -37.10 -27.98
N SER A 585 -28.84 -37.16 -27.32
CA SER A 585 -28.46 -38.32 -26.50
C SER A 585 -29.48 -38.57 -25.38
N GLU A 586 -29.59 -39.80 -24.87
CA GLU A 586 -30.54 -40.11 -23.78
C GLU A 586 -29.98 -39.77 -22.39
N ASP A 587 -28.67 -39.53 -22.26
CA ASP A 587 -28.03 -39.23 -20.97
C ASP A 587 -28.54 -37.90 -20.39
N ALA A 588 -28.83 -37.91 -19.08
CA ALA A 588 -29.19 -36.71 -18.33
C ALA A 588 -28.00 -35.74 -18.22
N HIS A 589 -26.77 -36.26 -18.26
CA HIS A 589 -25.55 -35.47 -18.25
C HIS A 589 -24.93 -35.40 -19.65
N LYS A 590 -25.09 -34.24 -20.31
CA LYS A 590 -24.54 -34.02 -21.65
C LYS A 590 -23.03 -33.80 -21.60
N LYS A 591 -22.26 -34.57 -22.36
CA LYS A 591 -20.81 -34.36 -22.53
C LYS A 591 -20.54 -32.99 -23.19
N PRO A 592 -19.67 -32.13 -22.64
CA PRO A 592 -19.39 -30.81 -23.18
C PRO A 592 -18.59 -30.84 -24.50
N ILE A 593 -18.74 -29.79 -25.29
CA ILE A 593 -17.82 -29.43 -26.40
C ILE A 593 -16.91 -28.30 -25.95
N GLN A 594 -15.61 -28.51 -26.00
CA GLN A 594 -14.58 -27.51 -25.82
C GLN A 594 -14.25 -26.86 -27.16
N PHE A 595 -14.32 -25.54 -27.25
CA PHE A 595 -13.84 -24.78 -28.41
C PHE A 595 -12.54 -24.08 -28.04
N HIS A 596 -11.51 -24.27 -28.86
CA HIS A 596 -10.33 -23.40 -28.81
C HIS A 596 -10.75 -21.97 -29.17
N THR A 597 -10.26 -20.97 -28.43
CA THR A 597 -10.57 -19.55 -28.68
C THR A 597 -9.39 -18.66 -28.31
N GLY A 598 -9.18 -17.55 -29.02
CA GLY A 598 -8.18 -16.56 -28.63
C GLY A 598 -6.72 -16.99 -28.83
N LEU A 599 -5.95 -17.08 -27.75
CA LEU A 599 -4.51 -17.37 -27.70
C LEU A 599 -4.23 -18.76 -28.28
N GLY A 600 -3.13 -18.93 -29.01
CA GLY A 600 -2.81 -20.18 -29.69
C GLY A 600 -1.70 -20.03 -30.75
N ASP A 601 -1.47 -21.10 -31.51
CA ASP A 601 -0.45 -21.23 -32.56
C ASP A 601 -0.50 -20.11 -33.64
N ASN A 602 0.61 -19.96 -34.36
CA ASN A 602 0.77 -18.92 -35.39
C ASN A 602 -0.15 -19.06 -36.62
N ASP A 603 -0.82 -20.21 -36.81
CA ASP A 603 -1.77 -20.43 -37.91
C ASP A 603 -3.17 -19.91 -37.60
N ILE A 604 -3.38 -19.33 -36.40
CA ILE A 604 -4.63 -18.70 -36.03
C ILE A 604 -4.87 -17.36 -36.72
N THR A 605 -6.09 -17.16 -37.20
CA THR A 605 -6.56 -15.86 -37.65
C THR A 605 -7.27 -15.15 -36.49
N LEU A 606 -6.54 -14.33 -35.73
CA LEU A 606 -6.98 -13.77 -34.43
C LEU A 606 -8.35 -13.09 -34.44
N ASN A 607 -8.73 -12.38 -35.51
CA ASN A 607 -10.06 -11.73 -35.60
C ASN A 607 -11.22 -12.73 -35.79
N LYS A 608 -10.93 -13.94 -36.26
CA LYS A 608 -11.87 -15.06 -36.38
C LYS A 608 -11.91 -15.94 -35.14
N SER A 609 -11.02 -15.72 -34.16
CA SER A 609 -10.94 -16.49 -32.91
C SER A 609 -11.68 -15.85 -31.73
N SER A 610 -12.40 -14.75 -31.96
CA SER A 610 -13.30 -14.16 -30.96
C SER A 610 -14.46 -15.12 -30.65
N PRO A 611 -14.72 -15.41 -29.36
CA PRO A 611 -15.81 -16.30 -28.96
C PRO A 611 -17.19 -15.72 -29.29
N SER A 612 -17.30 -14.41 -29.53
CA SER A 612 -18.58 -13.77 -29.86
C SER A 612 -19.19 -14.29 -31.17
N HIS A 613 -18.38 -14.83 -32.08
CA HIS A 613 -18.85 -15.44 -33.33
C HIS A 613 -19.64 -16.73 -33.12
N LEU A 614 -19.45 -17.43 -31.99
CA LEU A 614 -20.18 -18.67 -31.67
C LEU A 614 -21.62 -18.43 -31.18
N GLN A 615 -22.07 -17.19 -31.03
CA GLN A 615 -23.38 -16.91 -30.42
C GLN A 615 -24.55 -17.62 -31.08
N ASP A 616 -24.59 -17.68 -32.41
CA ASP A 616 -25.70 -18.33 -33.11
C ASP A 616 -25.64 -19.87 -32.98
N PHE A 617 -24.44 -20.43 -32.92
CA PHE A 617 -24.23 -21.83 -32.59
C PHE A 617 -24.69 -22.15 -31.16
N ILE A 618 -24.29 -21.34 -30.18
CA ILE A 618 -24.67 -21.47 -28.76
C ILE A 618 -26.20 -21.44 -28.60
N LYS A 619 -26.88 -20.52 -29.30
CA LYS A 619 -28.36 -20.41 -29.29
C LYS A 619 -29.05 -21.61 -29.94
N THR A 620 -28.42 -22.21 -30.95
CA THR A 620 -28.99 -23.36 -31.67
C THR A 620 -29.03 -24.60 -30.78
N TYR A 621 -28.05 -24.76 -29.89
CA TYR A 621 -27.90 -25.95 -29.03
C TYR A 621 -27.90 -25.60 -27.53
N PRO A 622 -29.02 -25.11 -26.96
CA PRO A 622 -29.07 -24.58 -25.60
C PRO A 622 -28.86 -25.65 -24.51
N GLU A 623 -28.96 -26.93 -24.85
CA GLU A 623 -28.77 -28.06 -23.91
C GLU A 623 -27.35 -28.64 -23.95
N VAL A 624 -26.56 -28.30 -24.98
CA VAL A 624 -25.19 -28.79 -25.13
C VAL A 624 -24.25 -27.89 -24.35
N PRO A 625 -23.52 -28.40 -23.33
CA PRO A 625 -22.55 -27.60 -22.61
C PRO A 625 -21.37 -27.25 -23.51
N ILE A 626 -21.01 -25.97 -23.51
CA ILE A 626 -19.95 -25.39 -24.36
C ILE A 626 -18.91 -24.76 -23.44
N VAL A 627 -17.66 -25.21 -23.56
CA VAL A 627 -16.52 -24.66 -22.84
C VAL A 627 -15.68 -23.86 -23.82
N LEU A 628 -15.48 -22.58 -23.51
CA LEU A 628 -14.62 -21.70 -24.31
C LEU A 628 -13.25 -21.64 -23.62
N LEU A 629 -12.22 -22.12 -24.32
CA LEU A 629 -10.91 -22.36 -23.74
C LEU A 629 -9.99 -21.13 -23.74
N HIS A 630 -8.93 -21.19 -22.94
CA HIS A 630 -7.75 -20.31 -23.05
C HIS A 630 -8.02 -18.85 -22.66
N ALA A 631 -8.98 -18.66 -21.75
CA ALA A 631 -9.53 -17.37 -21.36
C ALA A 631 -10.01 -16.50 -22.54
N SER A 632 -10.18 -17.12 -23.72
CA SER A 632 -10.37 -16.45 -25.01
C SER A 632 -9.43 -15.27 -25.25
N TYR A 633 -8.22 -15.25 -24.68
CA TYR A 633 -7.38 -14.05 -24.70
C TYR A 633 -7.07 -13.60 -26.16
N PRO A 634 -7.21 -12.31 -26.53
CA PRO A 634 -7.46 -11.14 -25.68
C PRO A 634 -8.96 -10.80 -25.47
N PHE A 635 -9.88 -11.65 -25.91
CA PHE A 635 -11.35 -11.49 -25.85
C PHE A 635 -11.97 -11.96 -24.52
N THR A 636 -11.20 -11.97 -23.43
CA THR A 636 -11.63 -12.47 -22.11
C THR A 636 -12.93 -11.85 -21.58
N ARG A 637 -13.22 -10.58 -21.91
CA ARG A 637 -14.50 -9.96 -21.54
C ARG A 637 -15.69 -10.51 -22.32
N GLU A 638 -15.49 -10.86 -23.59
CA GLU A 638 -16.53 -11.49 -24.41
C GLU A 638 -16.84 -12.88 -23.86
N LEU A 639 -15.81 -13.63 -23.50
CA LEU A 639 -15.95 -14.91 -22.78
C LEU A 639 -16.78 -14.76 -21.51
N GLY A 640 -16.40 -13.82 -20.64
CA GLY A 640 -17.14 -13.54 -19.41
C GLY A 640 -18.62 -13.22 -19.69
N TYR A 641 -18.90 -12.37 -20.67
CA TYR A 641 -20.26 -12.02 -21.08
C TYR A 641 -21.07 -13.25 -21.57
N LEU A 642 -20.50 -14.07 -22.45
CA LEU A 642 -21.20 -15.25 -22.98
C LEU A 642 -21.52 -16.26 -21.88
N ALA A 643 -20.57 -16.53 -20.98
CA ALA A 643 -20.78 -17.41 -19.83
C ALA A 643 -21.85 -16.87 -18.85
N THR A 644 -21.97 -15.55 -18.72
CA THR A 644 -23.04 -14.92 -17.93
C THR A 644 -24.41 -15.07 -18.59
N VAL A 645 -24.50 -14.85 -19.91
CA VAL A 645 -25.79 -14.76 -20.63
C VAL A 645 -26.36 -16.12 -21.00
N TYR A 646 -25.52 -17.10 -21.38
CA TYR A 646 -25.97 -18.40 -21.87
C TYR A 646 -25.78 -19.47 -20.80
N SER A 647 -26.86 -20.18 -20.45
CA SER A 647 -26.86 -21.22 -19.40
C SER A 647 -25.87 -22.34 -19.67
N ASN A 648 -25.64 -22.66 -20.94
CA ASN A 648 -24.78 -23.75 -21.39
C ASN A 648 -23.33 -23.34 -21.67
N VAL A 649 -22.93 -22.08 -21.50
CA VAL A 649 -21.55 -21.64 -21.73
C VAL A 649 -20.75 -21.58 -20.43
N TYR A 650 -19.52 -22.11 -20.48
CA TYR A 650 -18.55 -22.16 -19.40
C TYR A 650 -17.23 -21.51 -19.83
N ALA A 651 -16.53 -20.89 -18.89
CA ALA A 651 -15.31 -20.15 -19.14
C ALA A 651 -14.11 -20.86 -18.53
N ASP A 652 -13.18 -21.30 -19.36
CA ASP A 652 -11.85 -21.69 -18.92
C ASP A 652 -10.98 -20.44 -18.74
N ILE A 653 -10.22 -20.40 -17.63
CA ILE A 653 -9.24 -19.34 -17.35
C ILE A 653 -7.79 -19.79 -17.58
N GLY A 654 -7.60 -20.99 -18.14
CA GLY A 654 -6.31 -21.61 -18.41
C GLY A 654 -5.54 -21.03 -19.60
N GLU A 655 -4.46 -21.72 -19.98
CA GLU A 655 -3.42 -21.33 -20.95
C GLU A 655 -2.67 -20.03 -20.61
N VAL A 656 -3.35 -18.94 -20.24
CA VAL A 656 -2.73 -17.62 -20.02
C VAL A 656 -1.65 -17.55 -18.93
N PHE A 657 -1.55 -18.56 -18.06
CA PHE A 657 -0.58 -18.56 -16.97
C PHE A 657 0.85 -18.65 -17.55
N PRO A 658 1.31 -19.72 -18.21
CA PRO A 658 2.68 -19.75 -18.72
C PRO A 658 3.01 -18.67 -19.76
N PHE A 659 2.00 -18.07 -20.42
CA PHE A 659 2.19 -17.19 -21.58
C PHE A 659 1.99 -15.69 -21.34
N LEU A 660 1.38 -15.27 -20.22
CA LEU A 660 1.23 -13.84 -19.89
C LEU A 660 2.16 -13.42 -18.75
N SER A 661 2.39 -12.10 -18.66
CA SER A 661 3.00 -11.50 -17.47
C SER A 661 2.07 -11.65 -16.25
N ARG A 662 2.61 -11.54 -15.04
CA ARG A 662 1.81 -11.59 -13.80
C ARG A 662 0.62 -10.62 -13.82
N ASP A 663 0.84 -9.38 -14.25
CA ASP A 663 -0.25 -8.38 -14.35
C ASP A 663 -1.29 -8.76 -15.42
N GLY A 664 -0.86 -9.40 -16.51
CA GLY A 664 -1.76 -9.96 -17.53
C GLY A 664 -2.63 -11.08 -16.97
N GLN A 665 -2.03 -12.02 -16.23
CA GLN A 665 -2.73 -13.11 -15.54
C GLN A 665 -3.75 -12.56 -14.53
N GLU A 666 -3.33 -11.65 -13.64
CA GLU A 666 -4.22 -10.99 -12.68
C GLU A 666 -5.34 -10.21 -13.39
N GLY A 667 -5.03 -9.57 -14.52
CA GLY A 667 -5.99 -8.86 -15.37
C GLY A 667 -7.06 -9.79 -15.95
N VAL A 668 -6.67 -10.96 -16.46
CA VAL A 668 -7.61 -11.97 -16.99
C VAL A 668 -8.56 -12.45 -15.90
N ILE A 669 -8.06 -12.82 -14.73
CA ILE A 669 -8.91 -13.29 -13.62
C ILE A 669 -9.87 -12.20 -13.17
N ARG A 670 -9.42 -10.95 -13.09
CA ARG A 670 -10.31 -9.82 -12.74
C ARG A 670 -11.40 -9.62 -13.79
N GLN A 671 -11.07 -9.66 -15.08
CA GLN A 671 -12.05 -9.52 -16.17
C GLN A 671 -13.09 -10.65 -16.16
N ILE A 672 -12.69 -11.88 -15.84
CA ILE A 672 -13.63 -12.99 -15.72
C ILE A 672 -14.55 -12.77 -14.51
N LEU A 673 -14.00 -12.40 -13.35
CA LEU A 673 -14.78 -12.15 -12.13
C LEU A 673 -15.69 -10.90 -12.22
N GLU A 674 -15.49 -10.00 -13.19
CA GLU A 674 -16.36 -8.83 -13.41
C GLU A 674 -17.82 -9.25 -13.70
N LEU A 675 -18.03 -10.31 -14.46
CA LEU A 675 -19.37 -10.72 -14.93
C LEU A 675 -19.64 -12.23 -14.80
N CYS A 676 -18.63 -13.08 -14.97
CA CYS A 676 -18.83 -14.53 -15.07
C CYS A 676 -19.25 -15.12 -13.73
N PRO A 677 -20.35 -15.89 -13.66
CA PRO A 677 -20.72 -16.63 -12.47
C PRO A 677 -19.61 -17.62 -12.08
N VAL A 678 -19.21 -17.63 -10.81
CA VAL A 678 -18.14 -18.51 -10.30
C VAL A 678 -18.40 -19.99 -10.60
N SER A 679 -19.66 -20.42 -10.58
CA SER A 679 -20.06 -21.80 -10.89
C SER A 679 -19.82 -22.25 -12.33
N LYS A 680 -19.39 -21.33 -13.20
CA LYS A 680 -19.11 -21.57 -14.62
C LYS A 680 -17.64 -21.35 -15.00
N ILE A 681 -16.80 -21.03 -14.02
CA ILE A 681 -15.37 -20.81 -14.23
C ILE A 681 -14.66 -22.15 -14.02
N LEU A 682 -13.86 -22.55 -14.99
CA LEU A 682 -13.05 -23.75 -15.02
C LEU A 682 -11.58 -23.36 -15.17
N TRP A 683 -10.67 -24.25 -14.82
CA TRP A 683 -9.24 -24.02 -15.02
C TRP A 683 -8.58 -25.18 -15.74
N SER A 684 -7.68 -24.85 -16.67
CA SER A 684 -6.84 -25.79 -17.39
C SER A 684 -5.37 -25.34 -17.41
N THR A 685 -4.43 -26.27 -17.55
CA THR A 685 -3.04 -25.90 -17.86
C THR A 685 -2.84 -25.61 -19.33
N ASP A 686 -3.63 -26.24 -20.19
CA ASP A 686 -3.33 -26.44 -21.61
C ASP A 686 -1.92 -27.02 -21.85
N GLY A 687 -1.42 -27.79 -20.88
CA GLY A 687 -0.07 -28.31 -20.91
C GLY A 687 0.14 -29.27 -22.07
N HIS A 688 1.04 -28.92 -22.99
CA HIS A 688 1.41 -29.77 -24.12
C HIS A 688 2.89 -30.19 -24.04
N TRP A 689 3.17 -31.44 -24.46
CA TRP A 689 4.50 -32.05 -24.65
C TRP A 689 5.38 -32.24 -23.41
N PHE A 690 5.51 -31.22 -22.56
CA PHE A 690 6.48 -31.15 -21.46
C PHE A 690 5.76 -31.09 -20.10
N PRO A 691 6.19 -31.89 -19.11
CA PRO A 691 5.61 -31.83 -17.76
C PRO A 691 5.88 -30.49 -17.07
N GLU A 692 6.92 -29.76 -17.45
CA GLU A 692 7.29 -28.47 -16.87
C GLU A 692 6.20 -27.40 -17.04
N THR A 693 5.40 -27.46 -18.11
CA THR A 693 4.27 -26.53 -18.30
C THR A 693 3.28 -26.60 -17.15
N TYR A 694 3.01 -27.80 -16.63
CA TYR A 694 2.05 -28.04 -15.55
C TYR A 694 2.48 -27.37 -14.24
N VAL A 695 3.74 -27.55 -13.82
CA VAL A 695 4.22 -26.96 -12.55
C VAL A 695 4.28 -25.44 -12.62
N VAL A 696 4.63 -24.90 -13.78
CA VAL A 696 4.66 -23.45 -14.02
C VAL A 696 3.24 -22.89 -13.97
N ALA A 697 2.30 -23.50 -14.69
CA ALA A 697 0.90 -23.06 -14.72
C ALA A 697 0.24 -23.13 -13.33
N VAL A 698 0.43 -24.24 -12.59
CA VAL A 698 -0.13 -24.43 -11.25
C VAL A 698 0.43 -23.43 -10.25
N ASP A 699 1.75 -23.23 -10.22
CA ASP A 699 2.39 -22.29 -9.29
C ASP A 699 1.90 -20.85 -9.55
N GLN A 700 1.88 -20.45 -10.82
CA GLN A 700 1.42 -19.11 -11.20
C GLN A 700 -0.06 -18.89 -10.92
N LEU A 701 -0.93 -19.88 -11.21
CA LEU A 701 -2.35 -19.85 -10.86
C LEU A 701 -2.55 -19.60 -9.36
N ARG A 702 -1.89 -20.39 -8.50
CA ARG A 702 -2.07 -20.28 -7.05
C ARG A 702 -1.62 -18.91 -6.53
N GLN A 703 -0.52 -18.37 -7.07
CA GLN A 703 -0.07 -17.01 -6.74
C GLN A 703 -1.09 -15.94 -7.19
N VAL A 704 -1.63 -16.06 -8.39
CA VAL A 704 -2.58 -15.10 -8.96
C VAL A 704 -3.92 -15.15 -8.22
N LEU A 705 -4.46 -16.34 -7.93
CA LEU A 705 -5.68 -16.49 -7.13
C LEU A 705 -5.50 -15.88 -5.74
N HIS A 706 -4.36 -16.10 -5.09
CA HIS A 706 -4.07 -15.46 -3.80
C HIS A 706 -4.09 -13.93 -3.92
N SER A 707 -3.36 -13.37 -4.89
CA SER A 707 -3.27 -11.93 -5.13
C SER A 707 -4.64 -11.29 -5.39
N VAL A 708 -5.41 -11.85 -6.34
CA VAL A 708 -6.68 -11.29 -6.80
C VAL A 708 -7.76 -11.42 -5.72
N LEU A 709 -7.88 -12.59 -5.08
CA LEU A 709 -8.94 -12.82 -4.09
C LEU A 709 -8.71 -12.03 -2.80
N VAL A 710 -7.47 -11.91 -2.34
CA VAL A 710 -7.14 -11.09 -1.17
C VAL A 710 -7.45 -9.62 -1.44
N ASP A 711 -7.14 -9.11 -2.64
CA ASP A 711 -7.50 -7.76 -3.05
C ASP A 711 -9.03 -7.55 -3.12
N CYS A 712 -9.78 -8.51 -3.66
CA CYS A 712 -11.25 -8.48 -3.64
C CYS A 712 -11.80 -8.48 -2.21
N VAL A 713 -11.19 -9.22 -1.28
CA VAL A 713 -11.62 -9.21 0.13
C VAL A 713 -11.34 -7.88 0.80
N TYR A 714 -10.15 -7.30 0.58
CA TYR A 714 -9.81 -6.00 1.16
C TYR A 714 -10.63 -4.84 0.59
N LYS A 715 -11.08 -4.95 -0.67
CA LYS A 715 -12.03 -4.01 -1.28
C LYS A 715 -13.47 -4.19 -0.79
N GLY A 716 -13.78 -5.33 -0.17
CA GLY A 716 -15.12 -5.66 0.31
C GLY A 716 -16.02 -6.30 -0.75
N ASP A 717 -15.47 -6.70 -1.91
CA ASP A 717 -16.20 -7.36 -2.99
C ASP A 717 -16.49 -8.83 -2.65
N LEU A 718 -15.60 -9.47 -1.87
CA LEU A 718 -15.74 -10.84 -1.38
C LEU A 718 -15.46 -10.91 0.13
N THR A 719 -16.03 -11.91 0.79
CA THR A 719 -15.61 -12.33 2.13
C THR A 719 -14.58 -13.45 2.03
N TRP A 720 -13.77 -13.64 3.09
CA TRP A 720 -12.82 -14.76 3.19
C TRP A 720 -13.47 -16.12 2.88
N LYS A 721 -14.71 -16.32 3.36
CA LYS A 721 -15.50 -17.53 3.12
C LYS A 721 -15.89 -17.68 1.64
N GLN A 722 -16.36 -16.61 1.01
CA GLN A 722 -16.70 -16.63 -0.42
C GLN A 722 -15.47 -16.88 -1.28
N SER A 723 -14.33 -16.27 -0.96
CA SER A 723 -13.07 -16.54 -1.64
C SER A 723 -12.63 -17.99 -1.48
N ALA A 724 -12.80 -18.57 -0.29
CA ALA A 724 -12.48 -19.98 -0.06
C ALA A 724 -13.37 -20.92 -0.88
N GLN A 725 -14.68 -20.65 -0.95
CA GLN A 725 -15.60 -21.42 -1.79
C GLN A 725 -15.23 -21.29 -3.28
N LEU A 726 -14.95 -20.08 -3.74
CA LEU A 726 -14.56 -19.80 -5.12
C LEU A 726 -13.33 -20.62 -5.52
N VAL A 727 -12.31 -20.70 -4.66
CA VAL A 727 -11.10 -21.51 -4.92
C VAL A 727 -11.45 -22.98 -5.12
N GLN A 728 -12.27 -23.57 -4.25
CA GLN A 728 -12.67 -24.98 -4.38
C GLN A 728 -13.57 -25.21 -5.60
N ASP A 729 -14.43 -24.27 -5.93
CA ASP A 729 -15.32 -24.34 -7.09
C ASP A 729 -14.52 -24.32 -8.39
N VAL A 730 -13.64 -23.33 -8.56
CA VAL A 730 -12.84 -23.15 -9.78
C VAL A 730 -11.84 -24.28 -9.98
N LEU A 731 -11.15 -24.70 -8.91
CA LEU A 731 -10.08 -25.70 -9.01
C LEU A 731 -10.61 -27.14 -9.03
N PHE A 732 -11.82 -27.40 -8.52
CA PHE A 732 -12.30 -28.78 -8.37
C PHE A 732 -13.78 -28.95 -8.71
N HIS A 733 -14.70 -28.29 -8.00
CA HIS A 733 -16.12 -28.69 -8.04
C HIS A 733 -16.79 -28.43 -9.38
N ASN A 734 -16.46 -27.34 -10.06
CA ASN A 734 -17.11 -26.99 -11.33
C ASN A 734 -16.78 -28.01 -12.43
N ALA A 735 -15.49 -28.35 -12.60
CA ALA A 735 -15.07 -29.38 -13.55
C ALA A 735 -15.59 -30.77 -13.17
N ASN A 736 -15.51 -31.15 -11.87
CA ASN A 736 -16.05 -32.41 -11.39
C ASN A 736 -17.54 -32.59 -11.71
N LYS A 737 -18.30 -31.49 -11.63
CA LYS A 737 -19.73 -31.46 -11.94
C LYS A 737 -20.02 -31.44 -13.45
N LEU A 738 -19.30 -30.62 -14.22
CA LEU A 738 -19.54 -30.43 -15.65
C LEU A 738 -19.20 -31.67 -16.49
N TYR A 739 -18.24 -32.47 -16.04
CA TYR A 739 -17.76 -33.67 -16.76
C TYR A 739 -18.21 -34.99 -16.10
N ASP A 740 -19.12 -34.93 -15.11
CA ASP A 740 -19.57 -36.06 -14.28
C ASP A 740 -18.43 -37.02 -13.86
N LEU A 741 -17.35 -36.46 -13.30
CA LEU A 741 -16.16 -37.24 -12.94
C LEU A 741 -16.35 -38.05 -11.65
N ARG A 742 -17.36 -37.70 -10.84
CA ARG A 742 -17.74 -38.35 -9.58
C ARG A 742 -16.59 -38.51 -8.58
N LEU A 743 -15.65 -37.56 -8.59
CA LEU A 743 -14.51 -37.55 -7.69
C LEU A 743 -14.88 -36.97 -6.33
N GLU A 744 -14.29 -37.54 -5.27
CA GLU A 744 -14.45 -37.06 -3.90
C GLU A 744 -13.41 -35.98 -3.60
N PHE A 745 -13.85 -34.83 -3.06
CA PHE A 745 -12.94 -33.76 -2.68
C PHE A 745 -12.08 -34.15 -1.46
N LYS A 746 -10.76 -34.22 -1.66
CA LYS A 746 -9.78 -34.52 -0.59
C LYS A 746 -8.62 -33.53 -0.63
N PRO A 747 -8.49 -32.63 0.38
CA PRO A 747 -7.38 -31.69 0.47
C PRO A 747 -6.00 -32.37 0.40
N LEU A 748 -5.05 -31.68 -0.21
CA LEU A 748 -3.65 -32.07 -0.26
C LEU A 748 -2.98 -31.92 1.12
N PRO A 749 -1.96 -32.72 1.43
CA PRO A 749 -1.17 -32.57 2.66
C PRO A 749 -0.52 -31.18 2.76
N PRO A 750 -0.38 -30.60 3.96
CA PRO A 750 0.27 -29.29 4.14
C PRO A 750 1.73 -29.22 3.65
N ASP A 751 2.44 -30.36 3.63
CA ASP A 751 3.84 -30.48 3.24
C ASP A 751 4.06 -31.01 1.80
N SER A 752 3.06 -30.93 0.92
CA SER A 752 3.21 -31.40 -0.47
C SER A 752 4.07 -30.45 -1.33
N GLY A 753 5.38 -30.41 -1.06
CA GLY A 753 6.42 -30.41 -2.10
C GLY A 753 6.87 -29.09 -2.74
N LEU A 754 6.36 -27.92 -2.35
CA LEU A 754 6.91 -26.62 -2.77
C LEU A 754 7.39 -25.88 -1.52
N GLY A 755 8.69 -26.00 -1.24
CA GLY A 755 9.34 -25.50 -0.03
C GLY A 755 8.99 -24.03 0.24
N TYR A 756 8.55 -23.77 1.48
CA TYR A 756 8.20 -22.43 1.91
C TYR A 756 8.78 -22.17 3.30
N GLU A 757 9.91 -21.47 3.35
CA GLU A 757 10.42 -20.95 4.62
C GLU A 757 9.64 -19.70 5.02
N ALA A 758 9.02 -19.77 6.20
CA ALA A 758 8.04 -18.83 6.73
C ALA A 758 8.58 -17.43 7.11
N SER A 759 9.84 -17.06 6.80
CA SER A 759 10.40 -15.76 7.21
C SER A 759 10.12 -14.61 6.23
N GLU A 760 9.98 -14.88 4.92
CA GLU A 760 9.87 -13.82 3.89
C GLU A 760 8.49 -13.14 3.86
N TYR A 761 7.44 -13.81 4.34
CA TYR A 761 6.05 -13.29 4.28
C TYR A 761 5.57 -12.62 5.57
N LYS A 762 6.30 -12.82 6.68
CA LYS A 762 6.02 -12.12 7.93
C LYS A 762 6.20 -10.62 7.78
N SER A 763 7.19 -10.16 7.01
CA SER A 763 7.51 -8.74 6.85
C SER A 763 6.44 -7.93 6.14
N LEU A 764 5.93 -8.43 4.99
CA LEU A 764 4.84 -7.77 4.27
C LEU A 764 3.54 -7.79 5.07
N ALA A 765 3.21 -8.92 5.70
CA ALA A 765 2.03 -9.05 6.56
C ALA A 765 2.11 -8.10 7.77
N THR A 766 3.27 -8.03 8.44
CA THR A 766 3.48 -7.15 9.61
C THR A 766 3.33 -5.68 9.23
N LEU A 767 3.90 -5.24 8.10
CA LEU A 767 3.76 -3.87 7.62
C LEU A 767 2.31 -3.55 7.21
N SER A 768 1.66 -4.44 6.47
CA SER A 768 0.25 -4.28 6.05
C SER A 768 -0.69 -4.23 7.26
N GLN A 769 -0.47 -5.09 8.26
CA GLN A 769 -1.23 -5.10 9.50
C GLN A 769 -1.02 -3.83 10.31
N PHE A 770 0.23 -3.38 10.45
CA PHE A 770 0.57 -2.15 11.17
C PHE A 770 -0.11 -0.92 10.54
N LEU A 771 -0.23 -0.90 9.21
CA LEU A 771 -0.82 0.19 8.43
C LEU A 771 -2.34 0.07 8.23
N LYS A 772 -2.95 -1.03 8.69
CA LYS A 772 -4.40 -1.23 8.58
C LYS A 772 -5.15 -0.06 9.24
N ASN A 773 -6.04 0.57 8.48
CA ASN A 773 -6.84 1.74 8.90
C ASN A 773 -6.01 2.99 9.28
N LYS A 774 -4.71 3.05 8.93
CA LYS A 774 -3.85 4.22 9.14
C LYS A 774 -3.55 4.89 7.80
N GLU A 775 -3.25 6.19 7.83
CA GLU A 775 -2.70 6.87 6.66
C GLU A 775 -1.37 6.23 6.27
N GLU A 776 -1.17 5.96 4.98
CA GLU A 776 0.07 5.38 4.51
C GLU A 776 1.23 6.36 4.75
N PRO A 777 2.31 5.94 5.44
CA PRO A 777 3.44 6.80 5.67
C PRO A 777 4.16 7.13 4.36
N ARG A 778 4.93 8.21 4.37
CA ARG A 778 5.79 8.59 3.25
C ARG A 778 7.14 7.88 3.32
N PHE A 779 7.62 7.63 4.53
CA PHE A 779 8.95 7.06 4.77
C PHE A 779 8.95 6.02 5.89
N LEU A 780 9.73 4.97 5.67
CA LEU A 780 10.21 4.05 6.71
C LEU A 780 11.61 4.47 7.15
N ARG A 781 11.76 4.87 8.41
CA ARG A 781 13.04 5.22 9.03
C ARG A 781 13.62 3.94 9.64
N VAL A 782 14.79 3.54 9.16
CA VAL A 782 15.53 2.41 9.71
C VAL A 782 16.65 2.97 10.58
N TYR A 783 16.60 2.67 11.87
CA TYR A 783 17.48 3.19 12.90
C TYR A 783 18.50 2.18 13.36
N TRP A 784 19.69 2.68 13.70
CA TRP A 784 20.70 1.94 14.45
C TRP A 784 21.48 2.90 15.34
N ASN A 785 22.08 2.39 16.41
CA ASN A 785 22.95 3.18 17.28
C ASN A 785 24.41 2.84 17.00
N ASP A 786 25.28 3.84 16.81
CA ASP A 786 26.70 3.60 16.55
C ASP A 786 27.54 3.50 17.84
N PHE A 787 28.84 3.30 17.71
CA PHE A 787 29.76 3.13 18.85
C PHE A 787 29.98 4.43 19.65
N THR A 788 29.61 5.59 19.10
CA THR A 788 29.58 6.88 19.82
C THR A 788 28.26 7.08 20.56
N ALA A 789 27.36 6.09 20.55
CA ALA A 789 25.99 6.17 21.07
C ALA A 789 25.10 7.17 20.33
N MET A 790 25.47 7.58 19.11
CA MET A 790 24.65 8.48 18.32
C MET A 790 23.62 7.69 17.49
N PRO A 791 22.33 8.04 17.57
CA PRO A 791 21.32 7.41 16.72
C PRO A 791 21.55 7.82 15.26
N ARG A 792 21.73 6.82 14.41
CA ARG A 792 21.86 6.96 12.97
C ARG A 792 20.60 6.41 12.30
N MET A 793 20.24 6.99 11.16
CA MET A 793 18.99 6.65 10.47
C MET A 793 19.12 6.80 8.96
N ARG A 794 18.43 5.93 8.23
CA ARG A 794 18.10 6.18 6.82
C ARG A 794 16.59 6.11 6.63
N ALA A 795 16.05 7.11 5.95
CA ALA A 795 14.64 7.15 5.57
C ALA A 795 14.49 6.59 4.16
N VAL A 796 13.73 5.50 4.04
CA VAL A 796 13.41 4.86 2.76
C VAL A 796 11.98 5.24 2.37
N PRO A 797 11.74 5.80 1.16
CA PRO A 797 10.39 6.09 0.71
C PRO A 797 9.53 4.82 0.69
N MET A 798 8.28 4.90 1.18
CA MET A 798 7.40 3.73 1.29
C MET A 798 7.16 3.02 -0.04
N ARG A 799 7.16 3.75 -1.16
CA ARG A 799 7.10 3.15 -2.51
C ARG A 799 8.20 2.12 -2.74
N ARG A 800 9.43 2.38 -2.29
CA ARG A 800 10.55 1.45 -2.42
C ARG A 800 10.41 0.28 -1.45
N VAL A 801 9.93 0.54 -0.24
CA VAL A 801 9.66 -0.51 0.77
C VAL A 801 8.64 -1.50 0.22
N TRP A 802 7.49 -1.01 -0.25
CA TRP A 802 6.45 -1.85 -0.86
C TRP A 802 6.93 -2.58 -2.10
N SER A 803 7.67 -1.91 -2.98
CA SER A 803 8.21 -2.55 -4.18
C SER A 803 9.07 -3.76 -3.84
N LEU A 804 9.96 -3.65 -2.83
CA LEU A 804 10.87 -4.72 -2.44
C LEU A 804 10.15 -5.83 -1.67
N LEU A 805 9.25 -5.48 -0.74
CA LEU A 805 8.49 -6.47 0.03
C LEU A 805 7.48 -7.24 -0.84
N ARG A 806 6.86 -6.59 -1.83
CA ARG A 806 5.89 -7.24 -2.74
C ARG A 806 6.56 -8.06 -3.84
N SER A 807 7.80 -7.75 -4.19
CA SER A 807 8.58 -8.56 -5.15
C SER A 807 9.16 -9.83 -4.53
N GLY A 808 8.84 -10.13 -3.26
CA GLY A 808 9.42 -11.27 -2.53
C GLY A 808 10.90 -11.09 -2.18
N GLY A 809 11.45 -9.88 -2.31
CA GLY A 809 12.85 -9.63 -2.00
C GLY A 809 13.04 -9.25 -0.53
N ASP A 810 14.18 -9.65 0.05
CA ASP A 810 14.57 -9.23 1.40
C ASP A 810 14.85 -7.71 1.43
N PHE A 811 14.00 -6.94 2.11
CA PHE A 811 14.09 -5.48 2.16
C PHE A 811 15.33 -5.04 2.95
N SER A 812 16.45 -4.82 2.27
CA SER A 812 17.70 -4.36 2.88
C SER A 812 18.43 -3.32 2.01
N PHE A 813 19.39 -2.60 2.59
CA PHE A 813 20.24 -1.66 1.84
C PHE A 813 21.68 -1.62 2.36
N GLY A 814 22.62 -1.29 1.47
CA GLY A 814 24.04 -1.21 1.80
C GLY A 814 24.42 0.03 2.61
N VAL A 815 25.22 -0.13 3.65
CA VAL A 815 25.84 0.93 4.44
C VAL A 815 27.34 0.67 4.47
N THR A 816 28.17 1.70 4.24
CA THR A 816 29.64 1.53 4.27
C THR A 816 30.10 0.91 5.59
N LYS A 817 31.10 0.01 5.56
CA LYS A 817 31.65 -0.58 6.78
C LYS A 817 32.22 0.47 7.74
N ALA A 818 32.63 1.63 7.21
CA ALA A 818 33.04 2.78 8.03
C ALA A 818 31.92 3.31 8.94
N GLY A 819 30.64 3.03 8.65
CA GLY A 819 29.50 3.50 9.47
C GLY A 819 29.47 2.98 10.90
N LEU A 820 30.28 1.96 11.24
CA LEU A 820 30.51 1.48 12.61
C LEU A 820 31.92 1.85 13.14
N GLY A 821 32.55 2.85 12.52
CA GLY A 821 33.95 3.21 12.74
C GLY A 821 34.24 4.69 12.53
N ILE A 822 33.23 5.54 12.62
CA ILE A 822 33.31 7.00 12.46
C ILE A 822 32.91 7.71 13.75
N LEU A 823 33.47 8.89 13.95
CA LEU A 823 33.10 9.81 15.02
C LEU A 823 31.81 10.59 14.67
N GLN A 824 31.34 11.43 15.61
CA GLN A 824 30.16 12.27 15.43
C GLN A 824 30.30 13.34 14.35
N ASN A 825 31.54 13.64 13.93
CA ASN A 825 31.88 14.55 12.84
C ASN A 825 32.27 13.82 11.53
N ASP A 826 31.90 12.54 11.42
CA ASP A 826 32.14 11.66 10.26
C ASP A 826 33.62 11.36 9.95
N VAL A 827 34.54 11.66 10.87
CA VAL A 827 35.96 11.28 10.75
C VAL A 827 36.11 9.79 11.08
N PRO A 828 36.67 8.97 10.18
CA PRO A 828 36.95 7.56 10.47
C PRO A 828 38.15 7.42 11.40
N VAL A 829 38.13 6.41 12.26
CA VAL A 829 39.32 6.05 13.06
C VAL A 829 40.40 5.39 12.18
N SER A 830 41.66 5.40 12.64
CA SER A 830 42.85 5.07 11.84
C SER A 830 42.91 3.64 11.27
N ASP A 831 42.08 2.72 11.77
CA ASP A 831 41.97 1.33 11.34
C ASP A 831 40.69 1.04 10.53
N ILE A 832 40.05 2.08 9.98
CA ILE A 832 38.82 1.97 9.17
C ILE A 832 39.06 2.46 7.76
N SER A 833 38.68 1.60 6.80
CA SER A 833 38.57 1.97 5.40
C SER A 833 37.12 2.30 5.05
N PRO A 834 36.87 3.31 4.18
CA PRO A 834 35.55 3.50 3.58
C PRO A 834 35.16 2.38 2.59
N SER A 835 36.08 1.47 2.26
CA SER A 835 35.84 0.34 1.35
C SER A 835 34.97 -0.75 1.98
N GLY A 836 34.05 -1.28 1.18
CA GLY A 836 33.15 -2.37 1.58
C GLY A 836 31.83 -1.87 2.18
N GLU A 837 30.87 -2.78 2.26
CA GLU A 837 29.53 -2.49 2.80
C GLU A 837 29.06 -3.60 3.73
N TYR A 838 28.27 -3.22 4.73
CA TYR A 838 27.34 -4.08 5.45
C TYR A 838 25.94 -3.93 4.84
N ARG A 839 25.12 -4.97 4.96
CA ARG A 839 23.69 -4.92 4.64
C ARG A 839 22.93 -4.55 5.91
N MET A 840 22.13 -3.48 5.83
CA MET A 840 21.21 -3.10 6.90
C MET A 840 19.86 -3.80 6.68
N HIS A 841 19.47 -4.65 7.61
CA HIS A 841 18.21 -5.39 7.61
C HIS A 841 17.25 -4.77 8.65
N PRO A 842 16.15 -4.14 8.21
CA PRO A 842 15.14 -3.58 9.08
C PRO A 842 14.33 -4.68 9.77
N ASP A 843 14.17 -4.56 11.07
CA ASP A 843 13.41 -5.51 11.89
C ASP A 843 11.96 -5.02 12.02
N LEU A 844 11.08 -5.46 11.10
CA LEU A 844 9.72 -4.96 11.02
C LEU A 844 8.84 -5.32 12.24
N SER A 845 9.26 -6.23 13.13
CA SER A 845 8.54 -6.43 14.39
C SER A 845 8.70 -5.25 15.35
N THR A 846 9.64 -4.34 15.09
CA THR A 846 9.86 -3.11 15.88
C THR A 846 9.11 -1.89 15.30
N LEU A 847 8.16 -2.10 14.39
CA LEU A 847 7.39 -1.04 13.74
C LEU A 847 6.66 -0.17 14.76
N ARG A 848 6.98 1.13 14.75
CA ARG A 848 6.30 2.17 15.54
C ARG A 848 5.99 3.40 14.69
N PRO A 849 4.99 4.22 15.07
CA PRO A 849 4.80 5.54 14.47
C PRO A 849 6.12 6.33 14.50
N GLY A 850 6.44 7.06 13.44
CA GLY A 850 7.61 7.93 13.45
C GLY A 850 7.31 9.22 14.23
N PRO A 851 8.30 9.87 14.87
CA PRO A 851 8.10 11.11 15.62
C PRO A 851 7.83 12.35 14.74
N ARG A 852 7.50 12.12 13.46
CA ARG A 852 7.12 13.12 12.48
C ARG A 852 6.01 12.56 11.62
N LYS A 853 5.00 13.39 11.32
CA LYS A 853 3.87 13.00 10.49
C LYS A 853 4.30 12.43 9.13
N GLY A 854 3.75 11.26 8.80
CA GLY A 854 4.05 10.52 7.58
C GLY A 854 5.37 9.77 7.62
N HIS A 855 5.90 9.46 8.80
CA HIS A 855 7.03 8.56 8.99
C HIS A 855 6.60 7.38 9.88
N ILE A 856 7.19 6.23 9.64
CA ILE A 856 7.21 5.10 10.57
C ILE A 856 8.66 4.74 10.85
N THR A 857 8.93 4.12 12.00
CA THR A 857 10.28 3.80 12.48
C THR A 857 10.41 2.31 12.76
N VAL A 858 11.57 1.75 12.43
CA VAL A 858 12.01 0.40 12.81
C VAL A 858 13.49 0.43 13.21
N MET A 859 13.88 -0.48 14.08
CA MET A 859 15.29 -0.78 14.34
C MET A 859 15.86 -1.66 13.23
N GLY A 860 17.17 -1.59 13.01
CA GLY A 860 17.87 -2.38 12.00
C GLY A 860 19.10 -3.08 12.54
N ASP A 861 19.39 -4.24 11.98
CA ASP A 861 20.56 -5.05 12.27
C ASP A 861 21.51 -5.06 11.07
N PHE A 862 22.82 -4.99 11.33
CA PHE A 862 23.83 -5.13 10.26
C PHE A 862 24.15 -6.61 10.03
N LYS A 863 24.18 -7.00 8.75
CA LYS A 863 24.58 -8.32 8.26
C LYS A 863 25.67 -8.21 7.20
N GLU A 864 26.44 -9.27 7.04
CA GLU A 864 27.37 -9.43 5.92
C GLU A 864 26.61 -9.75 4.63
N LYS A 865 27.30 -9.73 3.48
CA LYS A 865 26.67 -9.96 2.16
C LYS A 865 26.08 -11.37 2.00
N ASP A 866 26.64 -12.35 2.69
CA ASP A 866 26.17 -13.73 2.74
C ASP A 866 25.01 -13.93 3.74
N GLY A 867 24.56 -12.87 4.40
CA GLY A 867 23.49 -12.90 5.39
C GLY A 867 23.94 -13.23 6.81
N SER A 868 25.23 -13.46 7.07
CA SER A 868 25.72 -13.73 8.43
C SER A 868 25.65 -12.47 9.31
N ALA A 869 25.54 -12.65 10.63
CA ALA A 869 25.51 -11.52 11.56
C ALA A 869 26.86 -10.78 11.61
N VAL A 870 26.81 -9.45 11.69
CA VAL A 870 28.01 -8.63 11.92
C VAL A 870 28.29 -8.56 13.42
N SER A 871 29.43 -9.10 13.86
CA SER A 871 29.82 -9.14 15.29
C SER A 871 29.94 -7.76 15.94
N LEU A 872 30.14 -6.72 15.14
CA LEU A 872 30.23 -5.33 15.57
C LEU A 872 28.86 -4.62 15.64
N CYS A 873 27.76 -5.23 15.22
CA CYS A 873 26.44 -4.60 15.29
C CYS A 873 25.95 -4.54 16.75
N PRO A 874 25.78 -3.36 17.38
CA PRO A 874 25.43 -3.27 18.80
C PRO A 874 24.13 -4.00 19.16
N ARG A 875 23.07 -3.84 18.34
CA ARG A 875 21.78 -4.49 18.58
C ARG A 875 21.84 -6.01 18.45
N SER A 876 22.53 -6.52 17.44
CA SER A 876 22.76 -7.97 17.30
C SER A 876 23.65 -8.53 18.41
N PHE A 877 24.57 -7.72 18.93
CA PHE A 877 25.42 -8.10 20.05
C PHE A 877 24.59 -8.30 21.34
N LEU A 878 23.64 -7.40 21.62
CA LEU A 878 22.70 -7.58 22.73
C LEU A 878 21.82 -8.83 22.56
N LYS A 879 21.32 -9.10 21.34
CA LYS A 879 20.60 -10.34 21.02
C LYS A 879 21.44 -11.58 21.37
N GLY A 880 22.73 -11.56 21.03
CA GLY A 880 23.67 -12.64 21.38
C GLY A 880 23.89 -12.80 22.88
N ALA A 881 24.05 -11.70 23.63
CA ALA A 881 24.18 -11.73 25.08
C ALA A 881 22.93 -12.33 25.76
N LEU A 882 21.74 -11.94 25.29
CA LEU A 882 20.47 -12.48 25.76
C LEU A 882 20.32 -13.98 25.44
N SER A 883 20.76 -14.43 24.26
CA SER A 883 20.75 -15.86 23.89
C SER A 883 21.63 -16.68 24.85
N LYS A 884 22.85 -16.22 25.13
CA LYS A 884 23.74 -16.88 26.10
C LYS A 884 23.14 -16.95 27.50
N ALA A 885 22.42 -15.92 27.91
CA ALA A 885 21.74 -15.92 29.20
C ALA A 885 20.54 -16.89 29.22
N ALA A 886 19.78 -16.97 28.13
CA ALA A 886 18.68 -17.91 27.97
C ALA A 886 19.16 -19.37 27.98
N GLU A 887 20.36 -19.67 27.45
CA GLU A 887 20.99 -20.99 27.56
C GLU A 887 21.25 -21.41 29.02
N GLN A 888 21.41 -20.42 29.92
CA GLN A 888 21.51 -20.64 31.37
C GLN A 888 20.14 -20.54 32.08
N GLY A 889 19.04 -20.51 31.33
CA GLY A 889 17.68 -20.41 31.87
C GLY A 889 17.32 -19.01 32.42
N LEU A 890 18.04 -17.96 32.02
CA LEU A 890 17.80 -16.59 32.47
C LEU A 890 17.04 -15.79 31.41
N THR A 891 16.01 -15.07 31.85
CA THR A 891 15.28 -14.08 31.05
C THR A 891 15.18 -12.78 31.83
N PHE A 892 15.07 -11.64 31.14
CA PHE A 892 15.20 -10.31 31.76
C PHE A 892 14.09 -9.37 31.30
N ASN A 893 13.56 -8.62 32.27
CA ASN A 893 12.78 -7.42 32.03
C ASN A 893 13.57 -6.20 32.48
N PHE A 894 13.61 -5.17 31.64
CA PHE A 894 14.26 -3.90 31.93
C PHE A 894 13.25 -2.76 31.95
N GLY A 895 13.41 -1.83 32.89
CA GLY A 895 12.75 -0.53 32.93
C GLY A 895 13.80 0.58 32.94
N PHE A 896 13.48 1.73 32.34
CA PHE A 896 14.42 2.84 32.20
C PHE A 896 13.82 4.14 32.74
N GLU A 897 14.63 4.89 33.49
CA GLU A 897 14.35 6.27 33.87
C GLU A 897 15.18 7.18 32.96
N ILE A 898 14.54 8.12 32.25
CA ILE A 898 15.21 9.08 31.38
C ILE A 898 15.24 10.43 32.09
N GLU A 899 16.39 10.81 32.62
CA GLU A 899 16.60 12.19 33.07
C GLU A 899 17.11 13.03 31.89
N LEU A 900 16.47 14.17 31.66
CA LEU A 900 16.77 15.07 30.54
C LEU A 900 16.67 16.53 30.98
N VAL A 901 17.36 17.42 30.26
CA VAL A 901 17.22 18.87 30.42
C VAL A 901 16.67 19.50 29.14
N LEU A 902 15.65 20.34 29.30
CA LEU A 902 15.11 21.19 28.23
C LEU A 902 15.72 22.58 28.31
N PHE A 903 16.20 23.10 27.18
CA PHE A 903 16.80 24.42 27.09
C PHE A 903 16.36 25.18 25.83
N ARG A 904 16.39 26.51 25.93
CA ARG A 904 16.11 27.44 24.84
C ARG A 904 17.42 27.91 24.21
N ARG A 905 17.39 28.19 22.91
CA ARG A 905 18.48 28.89 22.21
C ARG A 905 18.30 30.41 22.41
N GLY A 906 19.17 31.02 23.21
CA GLY A 906 19.24 32.45 23.47
C GLY A 906 20.11 33.22 22.47
N ASP A 907 20.34 34.51 22.75
CA ASP A 907 21.14 35.40 21.90
C ASP A 907 22.61 34.96 21.81
N GLY A 908 23.18 35.04 20.60
CA GLY A 908 24.58 34.67 20.34
C GLY A 908 24.87 33.16 20.43
N ASP A 909 23.88 32.31 20.14
CA ASP A 909 23.98 30.84 20.20
C ASP A 909 24.33 30.28 21.59
N LYS A 910 23.90 30.98 22.65
CA LYS A 910 23.97 30.48 24.03
C LYS A 910 22.73 29.64 24.34
N TYR A 911 22.91 28.59 25.13
CA TYR A 911 21.82 27.74 25.62
C TYR A 911 21.48 28.11 27.05
N GLU A 912 20.21 28.39 27.30
CA GLU A 912 19.70 28.79 28.60
C GLU A 912 18.68 27.75 29.05
N ALA A 913 18.77 27.32 30.31
CA ALA A 913 17.77 26.43 30.92
C ALA A 913 16.39 27.06 30.78
N LEU A 914 15.34 26.25 30.77
CA LEU A 914 14.01 26.77 31.05
C LEU A 914 13.97 27.28 32.50
N ASP A 915 14.21 28.57 32.66
CA ASP A 915 14.08 29.33 33.91
C ASP A 915 12.58 29.54 34.20
N GLY A 916 12.11 28.93 35.29
CA GLY A 916 10.84 29.27 35.92
C GLY A 916 11.05 29.50 37.42
N ASP A 917 10.26 30.39 38.01
CA ASP A 917 10.30 30.70 39.44
C ASP A 917 10.08 29.43 40.29
N GLY A 918 11.16 28.84 40.81
CA GLY A 918 11.12 27.79 41.85
C GLY A 918 11.17 26.34 41.36
N HIS A 919 11.96 26.03 40.32
CA HIS A 919 12.23 24.64 39.92
C HIS A 919 12.99 23.87 41.01
N ALA A 920 12.48 22.70 41.41
CA ALA A 920 13.11 21.78 42.35
C ALA A 920 12.47 20.39 42.25
N TRP A 921 13.12 19.39 42.86
CA TRP A 921 12.69 18.00 42.85
C TRP A 921 11.22 17.84 43.26
N SER A 922 10.40 17.25 42.37
CA SER A 922 8.98 16.97 42.59
C SER A 922 8.10 18.20 42.93
N VAL A 923 8.58 19.43 42.66
CA VAL A 923 7.78 20.64 42.91
C VAL A 923 6.77 20.86 41.78
N GLY A 924 5.48 20.83 42.12
CA GLY A 924 4.40 20.96 41.13
C GLY A 924 4.47 22.21 40.25
N ARG A 925 4.97 23.34 40.76
CA ARG A 925 5.14 24.57 39.97
C ARG A 925 6.08 24.39 38.77
N ALA A 926 7.09 23.53 38.85
CA ALA A 926 7.96 23.26 37.72
C ALA A 926 7.23 22.59 36.55
N MET A 927 6.16 21.84 36.83
CA MET A 927 5.28 21.25 35.81
C MET A 927 4.31 22.26 35.18
N GLU A 928 4.27 23.52 35.61
CA GLU A 928 3.39 24.55 35.05
C GLU A 928 4.12 25.47 34.03
N HIS A 929 5.40 25.21 33.76
CA HIS A 929 6.15 26.00 32.78
C HIS A 929 5.70 25.64 31.35
N GLU A 930 4.93 26.54 30.71
CA GLU A 930 4.27 26.37 29.41
C GLU A 930 5.12 25.63 28.36
N ALA A 931 6.37 26.06 28.12
CA ALA A 931 7.21 25.45 27.09
C ALA A 931 7.66 24.00 27.40
N SER A 932 7.72 23.63 28.68
CA SER A 932 8.08 22.26 29.10
C SER A 932 6.86 21.34 29.00
N VAL A 933 5.69 21.83 29.42
CA VAL A 933 4.40 21.13 29.31
C VAL A 933 4.12 20.78 27.87
N GLU A 934 4.24 21.74 26.96
CA GLU A 934 4.00 21.49 25.54
C GLU A 934 4.94 20.43 24.94
N VAL A 935 6.18 20.32 25.40
CA VAL A 935 7.11 19.29 24.90
C VAL A 935 6.79 17.93 25.50
N LEU A 936 6.57 17.88 26.82
CA LEU A 936 6.35 16.65 27.56
C LEU A 936 4.99 16.04 27.22
N GLU A 937 3.91 16.83 27.19
CA GLU A 937 2.57 16.34 26.80
C GLU A 937 2.54 15.85 25.34
N ASP A 938 3.10 16.61 24.39
CA ASP A 938 3.18 16.18 22.98
C ASP A 938 4.02 14.89 22.83
N ALA A 939 5.07 14.71 23.64
CA ALA A 939 5.90 13.51 23.63
C ALA A 939 5.16 12.32 24.27
N ILE A 940 4.48 12.51 25.39
CA ILE A 940 3.69 11.47 26.07
C ILE A 940 2.56 11.00 25.16
N GLU A 941 1.82 11.92 24.52
CA GLU A 941 0.74 11.57 23.60
C GLU A 941 1.26 10.74 22.41
N GLN A 942 2.38 11.14 21.80
CA GLN A 942 3.00 10.38 20.72
C GLN A 942 3.52 9.01 21.17
N LEU A 943 4.04 8.91 22.40
CA LEU A 943 4.49 7.65 22.97
C LEU A 943 3.32 6.72 23.28
N ASP A 944 2.22 7.24 23.80
CA ASP A 944 0.97 6.50 24.04
C ASP A 944 0.39 5.95 22.73
N GLU A 945 0.32 6.78 21.67
CA GLU A 945 -0.09 6.34 20.33
C GLU A 945 0.81 5.23 19.74
N ALA A 946 2.08 5.20 20.16
CA ALA A 946 3.06 4.18 19.78
C ALA A 946 3.01 2.92 20.67
N GLY A 947 2.11 2.88 21.66
CA GLY A 947 1.98 1.77 22.61
C GLY A 947 3.01 1.78 23.75
N VAL A 948 3.63 2.93 24.01
CA VAL A 948 4.58 3.15 25.12
C VAL A 948 3.89 3.96 26.21
N TYR A 949 3.33 3.26 27.19
CA TYR A 949 2.61 3.85 28.32
C TYR A 949 3.58 4.39 29.36
N ILE A 950 3.81 5.71 29.37
CA ILE A 950 4.67 6.37 30.36
C ILE A 950 4.10 6.18 31.76
N GLU A 951 4.92 5.67 32.68
CA GLU A 951 4.47 5.39 34.05
C GLU A 951 4.42 6.65 34.91
N MET A 952 5.43 7.52 34.76
CA MET A 952 5.57 8.73 35.57
C MET A 952 6.39 9.79 34.83
N VAL A 953 6.06 11.05 35.09
CA VAL A 953 6.90 12.21 34.76
C VAL A 953 6.96 13.12 35.97
N HIS A 954 8.15 13.61 36.33
CA HIS A 954 8.30 14.61 37.38
C HIS A 954 9.49 15.54 37.13
N PRO A 955 9.47 16.76 37.70
CA PRO A 955 10.63 17.64 37.72
C PRO A 955 11.74 17.06 38.58
N GLU A 956 12.96 17.21 38.10
CA GLU A 956 14.17 16.83 38.81
C GLU A 956 14.87 18.05 39.43
N SER A 957 16.02 17.82 40.06
CA SER A 957 16.65 18.80 40.95
C SER A 957 17.30 20.00 40.25
N ALA A 958 17.67 19.93 38.96
CA ALA A 958 18.24 21.06 38.21
C ALA A 958 17.18 21.82 37.38
N ASN A 959 17.40 23.11 37.13
CA ASN A 959 16.46 23.91 36.34
C ASN A 959 16.24 23.34 34.93
N GLY A 960 14.97 23.16 34.56
CA GLY A 960 14.57 22.58 33.28
C GLY A 960 14.85 21.08 33.16
N GLN A 961 15.19 20.40 34.28
CA GLN A 961 15.43 18.97 34.33
C GLN A 961 14.13 18.22 34.66
N TYR A 962 13.86 17.17 33.90
CA TYR A 962 12.71 16.29 34.10
C TYR A 962 13.15 14.84 34.02
N GLU A 963 12.43 13.97 34.71
CA GLU A 963 12.55 12.52 34.58
C GLU A 963 11.29 11.95 33.93
N ILE A 964 11.49 11.02 33.00
CA ILE A 964 10.43 10.25 32.36
C ILE A 964 10.68 8.76 32.63
N VAL A 965 9.75 8.12 33.33
CA VAL A 965 9.82 6.70 33.69
C VAL A 965 9.10 5.87 32.62
N LEU A 966 9.87 5.04 31.91
CA LEU A 966 9.37 4.13 30.88
C LEU A 966 8.84 2.83 31.49
N PRO A 967 7.83 2.21 30.86
CA PRO A 967 7.34 0.91 31.31
C PRO A 967 8.42 -0.15 31.14
N HIS A 968 8.44 -1.12 32.05
CA HIS A 968 9.33 -2.26 31.92
C HIS A 968 8.88 -3.18 30.76
N ALA A 969 9.84 -3.76 30.06
CA ALA A 969 9.60 -4.67 28.94
C ALA A 969 10.72 -5.73 28.84
N PRO A 970 10.57 -6.79 28.03
CA PRO A 970 11.66 -7.69 27.72
C PRO A 970 12.92 -6.92 27.27
N ALA A 971 14.09 -7.34 27.73
CA ALA A 971 15.33 -6.56 27.65
C ALA A 971 15.62 -5.87 26.30
N LEU A 972 15.52 -6.58 25.18
CA LEU A 972 15.75 -5.99 23.84
C LEU A 972 14.69 -4.93 23.49
N GLU A 973 13.42 -5.23 23.76
CA GLU A 973 12.31 -4.32 23.50
C GLU A 973 12.39 -3.08 24.38
N ALA A 974 12.81 -3.22 25.63
CA ALA A 974 13.02 -2.09 26.54
C ALA A 974 14.12 -1.14 26.02
N VAL A 975 15.23 -1.68 25.50
CA VAL A 975 16.30 -0.87 24.89
C VAL A 975 15.85 -0.21 23.60
N ASP A 976 15.14 -0.95 22.73
CA ASP A 976 14.53 -0.39 21.51
C ASP A 976 13.55 0.75 21.87
N THR A 977 12.80 0.59 22.96
CA THR A 977 11.85 1.59 23.48
C THR A 977 12.53 2.83 24.04
N LEU A 978 13.61 2.67 24.81
CA LEU A 978 14.41 3.79 25.31
C LEU A 978 14.90 4.68 24.16
N LEU A 979 15.48 4.08 23.13
CA LEU A 979 16.03 4.82 22.00
C LEU A 979 14.93 5.49 21.17
N TYR A 980 13.79 4.82 21.00
CA TYR A 980 12.62 5.40 20.37
C TYR A 980 12.07 6.59 21.16
N ALA A 981 11.97 6.48 22.49
CA ALA A 981 11.47 7.56 23.34
C ALA A 981 12.36 8.80 23.31
N ARG A 982 13.68 8.62 23.35
CA ARG A 982 14.64 9.72 23.19
C ARG A 982 14.46 10.46 21.86
N ASP A 983 14.20 9.74 20.76
CA ASP A 983 13.96 10.35 19.44
C ASP A 983 12.61 11.11 19.39
N VAL A 984 11.56 10.58 20.02
CA VAL A 984 10.26 11.26 20.14
C VAL A 984 10.40 12.56 20.94
N ILE A 985 10.97 12.50 22.15
CA ILE A 985 11.10 13.68 23.02
C ILE A 985 11.98 14.74 22.36
N SER A 986 13.10 14.34 21.73
CA SER A 986 13.98 15.25 20.97
C SER A 986 13.27 15.90 19.79
N SER A 987 12.41 15.16 19.07
CA SER A 987 11.59 15.69 17.98
C SER A 987 10.55 16.70 18.48
N CYS A 988 9.87 16.42 19.60
CA CYS A 988 8.92 17.33 20.24
C CYS A 988 9.61 18.62 20.71
N ALA A 989 10.74 18.50 21.41
CA ALA A 989 11.54 19.66 21.83
C ALA A 989 11.92 20.53 20.62
N THR A 990 12.43 19.91 19.55
CA THR A 990 12.82 20.60 18.32
C THR A 990 11.63 21.30 17.66
N ALA A 991 10.44 20.69 17.67
CA ALA A 991 9.23 21.29 17.08
C ALA A 991 8.78 22.56 17.81
N LYS A 992 9.10 22.68 19.11
CA LYS A 992 8.82 23.86 19.94
C LYS A 992 9.97 24.87 19.97
N GLY A 993 11.00 24.70 19.13
CA GLY A 993 12.18 25.57 19.11
C GLY A 993 13.08 25.41 20.34
N LEU A 994 12.88 24.34 21.11
CA LEU A 994 13.72 23.95 22.23
C LEU A 994 14.69 22.84 21.82
N ARG A 995 15.56 22.48 22.76
CA ARG A 995 16.44 21.32 22.65
C ARG A 995 16.34 20.52 23.93
N MET A 996 16.40 19.20 23.77
CA MET A 996 16.61 18.25 24.86
C MET A 996 18.08 17.88 24.88
N THR A 997 18.67 17.73 26.07
CA THR A 997 19.96 17.07 26.23
C THR A 997 19.95 16.00 27.30
N LEU A 998 20.75 14.97 27.06
CA LEU A 998 21.09 13.89 27.98
C LEU A 998 22.49 14.07 28.61
N HIS A 999 23.09 15.25 28.48
CA HIS A 999 24.43 15.55 29.00
C HIS A 999 24.49 15.29 30.53
N PRO A 1000 25.39 14.42 31.04
CA PRO A 1000 25.40 13.94 32.44
C PRO A 1000 25.55 15.05 33.48
N LYS A 1001 26.22 16.14 33.13
CA LYS A 1001 26.38 17.33 33.98
C LYS A 1001 26.25 18.64 33.19
N PRO A 1002 25.05 19.06 32.77
CA PRO A 1002 24.87 20.18 31.86
C PRO A 1002 25.20 21.52 32.53
N TYR A 1003 25.03 21.61 33.85
CA TYR A 1003 25.48 22.72 34.68
C TYR A 1003 26.45 22.22 35.74
N ALA A 1004 27.61 22.86 35.85
CA ALA A 1004 28.68 22.41 36.76
C ALA A 1004 28.23 22.34 38.23
N ILE A 1005 27.33 23.24 38.66
CA ILE A 1005 26.90 23.41 40.06
C ILE A 1005 25.55 22.73 40.35
N ALA A 1006 24.79 22.31 39.33
CA ALA A 1006 23.47 21.69 39.51
C ALA A 1006 23.55 20.16 39.56
N CYS A 1007 22.44 19.47 39.85
CA CYS A 1007 22.38 18.01 39.79
C CYS A 1007 22.65 17.48 38.36
N GLY A 1008 23.16 16.26 38.26
CA GLY A 1008 23.45 15.62 36.97
C GLY A 1008 22.23 14.92 36.38
N THR A 1009 22.34 14.45 35.13
CA THR A 1009 21.35 13.58 34.47
C THR A 1009 21.84 12.14 34.37
N ALA A 1010 20.94 11.19 34.55
CA ALA A 1010 21.20 9.75 34.47
C ALA A 1010 20.29 9.03 33.45
N ALA A 1011 20.54 7.73 33.29
CA ALA A 1011 19.66 6.83 32.56
C ALA A 1011 19.48 5.51 33.32
N HIS A 1012 19.00 5.58 34.57
CA HIS A 1012 18.95 4.42 35.47
C HIS A 1012 18.23 3.23 34.83
N VAL A 1013 18.74 2.03 35.09
CA VAL A 1013 18.19 0.79 34.53
C VAL A 1013 17.74 -0.13 35.64
N HIS A 1014 16.44 -0.36 35.71
CA HIS A 1014 15.86 -1.38 36.55
C HIS A 1014 15.91 -2.72 35.83
N MET A 1015 16.39 -3.76 36.51
CA MET A 1015 16.57 -5.10 35.96
C MET A 1015 15.90 -6.11 36.88
N SER A 1016 15.07 -6.97 36.29
CA SER A 1016 14.47 -8.11 36.96
C SER A 1016 14.76 -9.39 36.20
N ILE A 1017 15.16 -10.44 36.92
CA ILE A 1017 15.50 -11.76 36.37
C ILE A 1017 14.32 -12.70 36.56
N SER A 1018 13.93 -13.41 35.51
CA SER A 1018 12.98 -14.52 35.56
C SER A 1018 13.69 -15.82 35.16
N SER A 1019 13.54 -16.87 35.98
CA SER A 1019 14.13 -18.18 35.75
C SER A 1019 13.15 -19.33 36.06
N PRO A 1020 13.34 -20.54 35.52
CA PRO A 1020 12.53 -21.72 35.87
C PRO A 1020 12.54 -22.06 37.36
N ASN A 1021 13.61 -21.70 38.09
CA ASN A 1021 13.73 -21.88 39.53
C ASN A 1021 13.07 -20.75 40.34
N GLY A 1022 12.36 -19.82 39.68
CA GLY A 1022 11.75 -18.65 40.29
C GLY A 1022 12.75 -17.53 40.60
N PRO A 1023 12.35 -16.51 41.38
CA PRO A 1023 13.20 -15.40 41.80
C PRO A 1023 14.05 -15.76 43.04
N SER A 1024 14.64 -16.96 43.07
CA SER A 1024 15.45 -17.40 44.22
C SER A 1024 16.78 -16.65 44.30
N GLU A 1025 17.23 -16.35 45.52
CA GLU A 1025 18.55 -15.74 45.80
C GLU A 1025 19.70 -16.50 45.12
N GLU A 1026 19.63 -17.83 45.11
CA GLU A 1026 20.59 -18.72 44.44
C GLU A 1026 20.77 -18.46 42.94
N VAL A 1027 19.82 -17.76 42.30
CA VAL A 1027 19.86 -17.43 40.87
C VAL A 1027 20.34 -16.00 40.65
N TYR A 1028 19.80 -15.02 41.39
CA TYR A 1028 20.09 -13.62 41.10
C TYR A 1028 21.34 -13.09 41.82
N GLU A 1029 21.73 -13.62 42.97
CA GLU A 1029 22.94 -13.16 43.67
C GLU A 1029 24.22 -13.44 42.86
N PRO A 1030 24.42 -14.63 42.26
CA PRO A 1030 25.59 -14.86 41.41
C PRO A 1030 25.63 -13.95 40.19
N PHE A 1031 24.46 -13.58 39.66
CA PHE A 1031 24.36 -12.63 38.57
C PHE A 1031 24.90 -11.24 38.95
N TYR A 1032 24.44 -10.68 40.08
CA TYR A 1032 24.93 -9.37 40.52
C TYR A 1032 26.37 -9.42 41.04
N ALA A 1033 26.82 -10.54 41.59
CA ALA A 1033 28.23 -10.76 41.94
C ALA A 1033 29.13 -10.70 40.71
N GLY A 1034 28.70 -11.31 39.59
CA GLY A 1034 29.39 -11.21 38.29
C GLY A 1034 29.48 -9.77 37.80
N ILE A 1035 28.41 -8.99 37.92
CA ILE A 1035 28.42 -7.56 37.56
C ILE A 1035 29.40 -6.77 38.43
N LEU A 1036 29.38 -6.95 39.76
CA LEU A 1036 30.29 -6.24 40.69
C LEU A 1036 31.76 -6.56 40.40
N LYS A 1037 32.09 -7.83 40.15
CA LYS A 1037 33.44 -8.29 39.79
C LYS A 1037 33.99 -7.54 38.57
N HIS A 1038 33.16 -7.29 37.58
CA HIS A 1038 33.54 -6.66 36.32
C HIS A 1038 33.13 -5.18 36.22
N LEU A 1039 32.62 -4.58 37.29
CA LEU A 1039 31.97 -3.26 37.24
C LEU A 1039 32.90 -2.15 36.73
N ARG A 1040 34.19 -2.21 37.10
CA ARG A 1040 35.21 -1.27 36.60
C ARG A 1040 35.42 -1.35 35.09
N ALA A 1041 35.32 -2.54 34.49
CA ALA A 1041 35.37 -2.71 33.03
C ALA A 1041 34.05 -2.27 32.38
N ILE A 1042 32.91 -2.62 33.00
CA ILE A 1042 31.56 -2.25 32.53
C ILE A 1042 31.40 -0.72 32.45
N THR A 1043 32.00 0.05 33.37
CA THR A 1043 31.94 1.52 33.35
C THR A 1043 32.47 2.15 32.07
N ALA A 1044 33.32 1.47 31.30
CA ALA A 1044 33.73 1.96 29.99
C ALA A 1044 32.57 2.11 29.01
N PHE A 1045 31.49 1.34 29.19
CA PHE A 1045 30.29 1.37 28.36
C PHE A 1045 29.16 2.21 28.98
N THR A 1046 29.01 2.19 30.31
CA THR A 1046 27.93 2.90 31.00
C THR A 1046 28.24 4.38 31.25
N TYR A 1047 29.52 4.74 31.38
CA TYR A 1047 30.05 6.11 31.39
C TYR A 1047 30.96 6.30 30.18
N SER A 1048 30.31 6.40 29.01
CA SER A 1048 30.94 6.21 27.71
C SER A 1048 31.69 7.45 27.17
N ASN A 1049 31.60 8.59 27.84
CA ASN A 1049 32.20 9.85 27.43
C ASN A 1049 32.99 10.49 28.58
N MET A 1050 33.94 11.38 28.28
CA MET A 1050 34.71 12.06 29.32
C MET A 1050 33.84 12.86 30.30
N VAL A 1051 32.73 13.47 29.83
CA VAL A 1051 31.84 14.26 30.69
C VAL A 1051 30.95 13.40 31.61
N SER A 1052 30.83 12.10 31.34
CA SER A 1052 30.15 11.14 32.22
C SER A 1052 30.74 11.13 33.63
N TYR A 1053 32.06 11.26 33.72
CA TYR A 1053 32.79 11.20 34.99
C TYR A 1053 32.67 12.50 35.80
N GLU A 1054 32.12 13.58 35.22
CA GLU A 1054 31.76 14.79 35.98
C GLU A 1054 30.53 14.57 36.88
N ARG A 1055 29.68 13.57 36.56
CA ARG A 1055 28.54 13.15 37.39
C ARG A 1055 28.95 12.16 38.48
N ALA A 1056 29.96 11.33 38.24
CA ALA A 1056 30.40 10.26 39.15
C ALA A 1056 31.10 10.83 40.40
N LEU A 1057 30.32 11.31 41.37
CA LEU A 1057 30.78 11.88 42.63
C LEU A 1057 30.11 11.18 43.82
N ASP A 1058 30.75 11.25 44.98
CA ASP A 1058 30.19 10.75 46.24
C ASP A 1058 29.20 11.78 46.84
N GLY A 1059 28.10 11.32 47.46
CA GLY A 1059 27.16 12.16 48.21
C GLY A 1059 26.23 13.04 47.38
N CYS A 1060 26.09 12.74 46.08
CA CYS A 1060 25.25 13.49 45.15
C CYS A 1060 24.15 12.63 44.50
N TRP A 1061 23.85 11.46 45.07
CA TRP A 1061 22.77 10.55 44.66
C TRP A 1061 22.99 9.94 43.26
N ALA A 1062 24.22 10.03 42.75
CA ALA A 1062 24.62 9.55 41.42
C ALA A 1062 25.07 8.08 41.39
N GLY A 1063 24.94 7.35 42.51
CA GLY A 1063 25.44 5.98 42.68
C GLY A 1063 26.87 5.88 43.23
N GLY A 1064 27.48 6.97 43.67
CA GLY A 1064 28.80 7.00 44.31
C GLY A 1064 29.98 6.57 43.42
N THR A 1065 31.17 6.51 44.02
CA THR A 1065 32.44 6.16 43.34
C THR A 1065 33.02 4.82 43.76
N TRP A 1066 32.29 4.01 44.54
CA TRP A 1066 32.77 2.72 45.07
C TRP A 1066 32.09 1.54 44.39
N VAL A 1067 32.83 0.45 44.18
CA VAL A 1067 32.26 -0.84 43.74
C VAL A 1067 31.52 -1.46 44.93
N ALA A 1068 30.20 -1.25 44.98
CA ALA A 1068 29.36 -1.67 46.07
C ALA A 1068 27.91 -1.90 45.61
N TRP A 1069 27.14 -2.58 46.46
CA TRP A 1069 25.69 -2.66 46.35
C TRP A 1069 25.02 -2.40 47.70
N GLY A 1070 23.73 -2.12 47.70
CA GLY A 1070 22.97 -1.85 48.91
C GLY A 1070 21.47 -1.86 48.71
N THR A 1071 20.72 -2.31 49.72
CA THR A 1071 19.27 -2.36 49.72
C THR A 1071 18.69 -0.96 49.90
N GLN A 1072 17.91 -0.50 48.91
CA GLN A 1072 17.31 0.83 48.86
C GLN A 1072 18.31 2.00 48.92
N ASN A 1073 19.62 1.74 48.88
CA ASN A 1073 20.66 2.75 48.95
C ASN A 1073 20.93 3.40 47.57
N ARG A 1074 20.77 4.72 47.47
CA ARG A 1074 20.97 5.49 46.22
C ARG A 1074 22.43 5.92 45.98
N GLU A 1075 23.32 5.73 46.96
CA GLU A 1075 24.75 6.09 46.90
C GLU A 1075 25.66 4.93 46.46
N VAL A 1076 25.07 3.86 45.94
CA VAL A 1076 25.79 2.70 45.40
C VAL A 1076 25.47 2.48 43.91
N PRO A 1077 26.41 1.94 43.12
CA PRO A 1077 26.17 1.70 41.69
C PRO A 1077 25.08 0.68 41.40
N LEU A 1078 24.91 -0.31 42.29
CA LEU A 1078 23.88 -1.35 42.21
C LEU A 1078 22.97 -1.27 43.44
N ARG A 1079 21.72 -0.87 43.23
CA ARG A 1079 20.74 -0.72 44.31
C ARG A 1079 19.74 -1.87 44.25
N LYS A 1080 19.64 -2.68 45.31
CA LYS A 1080 18.60 -3.71 45.44
C LYS A 1080 17.29 -3.02 45.83
N ILE A 1081 16.24 -3.20 45.02
CA ILE A 1081 14.91 -2.69 45.34
C ILE A 1081 14.18 -3.73 46.19
N GLU A 1082 13.95 -4.91 45.61
CA GLU A 1082 13.38 -6.08 46.27
C GLU A 1082 13.69 -7.35 45.46
N GLY A 1083 13.89 -8.50 46.13
CA GLY A 1083 14.15 -9.79 45.45
C GLY A 1083 15.19 -9.69 44.33
N SER A 1084 14.79 -10.09 43.12
CA SER A 1084 15.59 -10.01 41.88
C SER A 1084 15.48 -8.69 41.13
N HIS A 1085 14.79 -7.67 41.67
CA HIS A 1085 14.66 -6.33 41.08
C HIS A 1085 15.74 -5.39 41.61
N TRP A 1086 16.71 -5.08 40.75
CA TRP A 1086 17.84 -4.21 41.08
C TRP A 1086 17.95 -3.07 40.08
N GLU A 1087 18.49 -1.95 40.51
CA GLU A 1087 18.72 -0.74 39.73
C GLU A 1087 20.23 -0.55 39.51
N LEU A 1088 20.65 -0.41 38.26
CA LEU A 1088 22.00 0.03 37.89
C LEU A 1088 21.98 1.56 37.78
N LYS A 1089 22.63 2.23 38.71
CA LYS A 1089 22.70 3.70 38.79
C LYS A 1089 23.86 4.31 38.02
N CYS A 1090 24.93 3.53 37.83
CA CYS A 1090 26.17 4.01 37.20
C CYS A 1090 26.10 3.98 35.67
N ILE A 1091 25.06 4.59 35.11
CA ILE A 1091 24.79 4.69 33.67
C ILE A 1091 24.11 6.02 33.36
N ASP A 1092 24.59 6.69 32.32
CA ASP A 1092 24.07 7.98 31.89
C ASP A 1092 23.53 7.95 30.45
N GLY A 1093 22.94 9.07 30.03
CA GLY A 1093 22.28 9.17 28.74
C GLY A 1093 23.22 9.11 27.52
N LEU A 1094 24.55 9.23 27.71
CA LEU A 1094 25.56 9.13 26.65
C LEU A 1094 26.01 7.67 26.41
N ALA A 1095 25.60 6.72 27.25
CA ALA A 1095 25.87 5.31 27.03
C ALA A 1095 25.15 4.79 25.78
N ASN A 1096 25.81 3.90 25.01
CA ASN A 1096 25.09 3.08 24.03
C ASN A 1096 24.42 1.93 24.81
N PRO A 1097 23.08 1.93 24.97
CA PRO A 1097 22.40 1.00 25.87
C PRO A 1097 22.55 -0.46 25.41
N TYR A 1098 22.69 -0.72 24.09
CA TYR A 1098 22.93 -2.08 23.60
C TYR A 1098 24.27 -2.63 24.09
N LEU A 1099 25.34 -1.83 23.99
CA LEU A 1099 26.68 -2.26 24.40
C LEU A 1099 26.82 -2.33 25.93
N ALA A 1100 26.31 -1.30 26.62
CA ALA A 1100 26.33 -1.25 28.08
C ALA A 1100 25.62 -2.46 28.70
N LEU A 1101 24.41 -2.76 28.24
CA LEU A 1101 23.64 -3.88 28.79
C LEU A 1101 24.14 -5.24 28.30
N SER A 1102 24.79 -5.32 27.15
CA SER A 1102 25.50 -6.54 26.75
C SER A 1102 26.64 -6.85 27.73
N ALA A 1103 27.44 -5.85 28.11
CA ALA A 1103 28.53 -6.03 29.07
C ALA A 1103 27.99 -6.45 30.45
N VAL A 1104 26.92 -5.81 30.92
CA VAL A 1104 26.24 -6.17 32.19
C VAL A 1104 25.70 -7.60 32.14
N LEU A 1105 24.96 -7.96 31.09
CA LEU A 1105 24.35 -9.29 30.95
C LEU A 1105 25.39 -10.40 30.83
N LEU A 1106 26.46 -10.18 30.06
CA LEU A 1106 27.52 -11.19 29.90
C LEU A 1106 28.28 -11.41 31.21
N ALA A 1107 28.63 -10.33 31.92
CA ALA A 1107 29.27 -10.42 33.24
C ALA A 1107 28.38 -11.16 34.25
N GLY A 1108 27.10 -10.80 34.33
CA GLY A 1108 26.19 -11.44 35.27
C GLY A 1108 25.88 -12.89 34.90
N THR A 1109 25.65 -13.19 33.62
CA THR A 1109 25.43 -14.57 33.16
C THR A 1109 26.64 -15.46 33.46
N LYS A 1110 27.86 -14.92 33.30
CA LYS A 1110 29.08 -15.62 33.70
C LYS A 1110 29.12 -15.88 35.20
N GLY A 1111 28.72 -14.91 36.02
CA GLY A 1111 28.58 -15.08 37.46
C GLY A 1111 27.62 -16.22 37.83
N VAL A 1112 26.49 -16.37 37.14
CA VAL A 1112 25.56 -17.50 37.31
C VAL A 1112 26.21 -18.83 36.90
N ALA A 1113 26.86 -18.87 35.73
CA ALA A 1113 27.52 -20.07 35.24
C ALA A 1113 28.63 -20.56 36.18
N ASP A 1114 29.38 -19.63 36.78
CA ASP A 1114 30.45 -19.91 37.73
C ASP A 1114 29.95 -20.15 39.16
N LYS A 1115 28.66 -19.90 39.43
CA LYS A 1115 28.08 -19.84 40.79
C LYS A 1115 28.86 -18.89 41.70
N GLN A 1116 29.19 -17.72 41.16
CA GLN A 1116 29.94 -16.68 41.85
C GLN A 1116 29.24 -16.26 43.15
N GLU A 1117 29.94 -16.33 44.27
CA GLU A 1117 29.39 -15.88 45.55
C GLU A 1117 29.37 -14.35 45.64
N LEU A 1118 28.26 -13.78 46.12
CA LEU A 1118 28.12 -12.36 46.40
C LEU A 1118 28.77 -12.01 47.75
N PHE A 1119 30.09 -11.85 47.77
CA PHE A 1119 30.84 -11.57 49.01
C PHE A 1119 30.78 -10.10 49.47
N TRP A 1120 30.31 -9.18 48.62
CA TRP A 1120 30.04 -7.80 49.02
C TRP A 1120 28.86 -7.76 49.99
N GLY A 1121 29.02 -7.10 51.13
CA GLY A 1121 27.93 -6.93 52.09
C GLY A 1121 26.93 -5.87 51.66
N ASP A 1122 25.70 -5.96 52.17
CA ASP A 1122 24.66 -4.95 51.96
C ASP A 1122 25.06 -3.61 52.60
N CYS A 1123 25.39 -2.62 51.78
CA CYS A 1123 25.78 -1.29 52.23
C CYS A 1123 24.54 -0.41 52.41
N THR A 1124 24.13 -0.16 53.66
CA THR A 1124 22.95 0.68 53.98
C THR A 1124 23.26 2.17 54.11
N GLU A 1125 24.55 2.55 54.17
CA GLU A 1125 25.03 3.93 54.29
C GLU A 1125 25.82 4.35 53.03
N ASP A 1126 26.18 5.63 52.91
CA ASP A 1126 27.07 6.11 51.85
C ASP A 1126 28.48 5.49 52.01
N PRO A 1127 28.97 4.70 51.02
CA PRO A 1127 30.28 4.06 51.11
C PRO A 1127 31.45 5.03 51.33
N SER A 1128 31.31 6.30 50.92
CA SER A 1128 32.33 7.33 51.10
C SER A 1128 32.48 7.80 52.55
N GLN A 1129 31.41 7.69 53.34
CA GLN A 1129 31.37 8.10 54.75
C GLN A 1129 31.76 6.98 55.71
N LEU A 1130 31.77 5.73 55.22
CA LEU A 1130 32.18 4.58 56.02
C LEU A 1130 33.66 4.65 56.43
N SER A 1131 33.92 4.23 57.67
CA SER A 1131 35.29 4.01 58.14
C SER A 1131 35.99 2.94 57.29
N LEU A 1132 37.34 2.92 57.31
CA LEU A 1132 38.09 1.87 56.61
C LEU A 1132 37.73 0.46 57.12
N ALA A 1133 37.53 0.31 58.43
CA ALA A 1133 37.15 -0.97 59.03
C ALA A 1133 35.75 -1.43 58.60
N ASP A 1134 34.79 -0.50 58.48
CA ASP A 1134 33.43 -0.82 58.04
C ASP A 1134 33.37 -1.18 56.55
N ARG A 1135 34.15 -0.48 55.72
CA ARG A 1135 34.32 -0.83 54.29
C ARG A 1135 34.95 -2.20 54.10
N ASP A 1136 36.00 -2.50 54.85
CA ASP A 1136 36.65 -3.82 54.82
C ASP A 1136 35.69 -4.93 55.25
N ARG A 1137 34.83 -4.69 56.26
CA ARG A 1137 33.79 -5.63 56.69
C ARG A 1137 32.75 -5.92 55.60
N LEU A 1138 32.43 -4.94 54.76
CA LEU A 1138 31.50 -5.07 53.64
C LEU A 1138 32.18 -5.49 52.32
N ASN A 1139 33.50 -5.74 52.35
CA ASN A 1139 34.33 -6.03 51.16
C ASN A 1139 34.30 -4.93 50.08
N ILE A 1140 34.09 -3.68 50.47
CA ILE A 1140 34.12 -2.52 49.57
C ILE A 1140 35.56 -1.99 49.50
N ARG A 1141 36.33 -2.48 48.52
CA ARG A 1141 37.78 -2.16 48.38
C ARG A 1141 38.11 -1.30 47.17
N ASP A 1142 37.39 -1.52 46.08
CA ASP A 1142 37.68 -0.92 44.79
C ASP A 1142 36.81 0.31 44.53
N ARG A 1143 37.39 1.30 43.87
CA ARG A 1143 36.66 2.44 43.31
C ARG A 1143 36.23 2.18 41.87
N LEU A 1144 35.25 2.92 41.37
CA LEU A 1144 34.99 3.02 39.93
C LEU A 1144 36.09 3.87 39.26
N PRO A 1145 36.35 3.68 37.96
CA PRO A 1145 37.23 4.56 37.21
C PRO A 1145 36.72 6.01 37.22
N MET A 1146 37.64 6.97 37.32
CA MET A 1146 37.30 8.41 37.38
C MET A 1146 37.52 9.14 36.05
N SER A 1147 37.82 8.40 34.97
CA SER A 1147 37.94 8.94 33.61
C SER A 1147 37.71 7.85 32.57
N ILE A 1148 37.33 8.26 31.35
CA ILE A 1148 37.17 7.35 30.21
C ILE A 1148 38.47 6.61 29.87
N LYS A 1149 39.63 7.25 30.05
CA LYS A 1149 40.94 6.63 29.83
C LYS A 1149 41.22 5.51 30.85
N GLU A 1150 40.81 5.70 32.10
CA GLU A 1150 40.96 4.69 33.15
C GLU A 1150 39.96 3.52 32.98
N SER A 1151 38.72 3.80 32.59
CA SER A 1151 37.73 2.74 32.36
C SER A 1151 38.08 1.89 31.14
N LEU A 1152 38.55 2.50 30.05
CA LEU A 1152 39.06 1.75 28.88
C LEU A 1152 40.28 0.89 29.25
N ARG A 1153 41.18 1.37 30.13
CA ARG A 1153 42.28 0.55 30.66
C ARG A 1153 41.77 -0.60 31.52
N SER A 1154 40.76 -0.35 32.36
CA SER A 1154 40.16 -1.38 33.20
C SER A 1154 39.50 -2.46 32.33
N LEU A 1155 38.84 -2.07 31.24
CA LEU A 1155 38.28 -2.98 30.24
C LEU A 1155 39.36 -3.81 29.54
N THR A 1156 40.47 -3.22 29.10
CA THR A 1156 41.52 -3.96 28.40
C THR A 1156 42.34 -4.89 29.29
N MET A 1157 42.42 -4.59 30.60
CA MET A 1157 43.11 -5.41 31.59
C MET A 1157 42.23 -6.56 32.14
N ASP A 1158 40.91 -6.47 32.00
CA ASP A 1158 39.97 -7.51 32.38
C ASP A 1158 39.88 -8.58 31.29
N ALA A 1159 40.77 -9.56 31.34
CA ALA A 1159 40.90 -10.61 30.32
C ALA A 1159 39.59 -11.41 30.12
N GLU A 1160 38.84 -11.64 31.21
CA GLU A 1160 37.57 -12.36 31.16
C GLU A 1160 36.49 -11.53 30.45
N MET A 1161 36.38 -10.23 30.74
CA MET A 1161 35.49 -9.36 29.99
C MET A 1161 35.89 -9.21 28.52
N VAL A 1162 37.17 -9.15 28.21
CA VAL A 1162 37.66 -9.12 26.82
C VAL A 1162 37.27 -10.39 26.07
N GLU A 1163 37.35 -11.54 26.72
CA GLU A 1163 36.92 -12.83 26.15
C GLU A 1163 35.39 -12.86 25.94
N LEU A 1164 34.61 -12.48 26.96
CA LEU A 1164 33.15 -12.45 26.89
C LEU A 1164 32.63 -11.53 25.79
N LEU A 1165 33.24 -10.33 25.67
CA LEU A 1165 32.85 -9.32 24.70
C LEU A 1165 33.39 -9.57 23.29
N GLY A 1166 34.52 -10.29 23.19
CA GLY A 1166 35.26 -10.49 21.96
C GLY A 1166 36.25 -9.37 21.68
N SER A 1167 37.49 -9.76 21.37
CA SER A 1167 38.61 -8.83 21.16
C SER A 1167 38.40 -7.82 20.03
N ALA A 1168 37.64 -8.20 18.99
CA ALA A 1168 37.32 -7.31 17.88
C ALA A 1168 36.42 -6.14 18.30
N LEU A 1169 35.39 -6.40 19.12
CA LEU A 1169 34.49 -5.36 19.62
C LEU A 1169 35.21 -4.44 20.60
N VAL A 1170 35.97 -5.01 21.55
CA VAL A 1170 36.73 -4.22 22.52
C VAL A 1170 37.74 -3.31 21.83
N ARG A 1171 38.51 -3.82 20.87
CA ARG A 1171 39.45 -3.02 20.08
C ARG A 1171 38.75 -1.88 19.34
N ARG A 1172 37.65 -2.19 18.63
CA ARG A 1172 36.86 -1.22 17.86
C ARG A 1172 36.32 -0.11 18.77
N TYR A 1173 35.71 -0.49 19.89
CA TYR A 1173 35.14 0.43 20.86
C TYR A 1173 36.21 1.34 21.49
N SER A 1174 37.31 0.76 21.98
CA SER A 1174 38.40 1.52 22.59
C SER A 1174 39.03 2.52 21.63
N ASN A 1175 39.27 2.12 20.36
CA ASN A 1175 39.80 3.03 19.34
C ASN A 1175 38.87 4.23 19.08
N ILE A 1176 37.56 3.98 18.99
CA ILE A 1176 36.55 5.04 18.79
C ILE A 1176 36.49 5.97 20.01
N LYS A 1177 36.42 5.42 21.22
CA LYS A 1177 36.33 6.22 22.45
C LYS A 1177 37.61 7.02 22.72
N MET A 1178 38.78 6.48 22.38
CA MET A 1178 40.02 7.26 22.42
C MET A 1178 40.02 8.39 21.40
N ALA A 1179 39.65 8.13 20.15
CA ALA A 1179 39.61 9.17 19.13
C ALA A 1179 38.55 10.25 19.42
N GLU A 1180 37.41 9.86 19.97
CA GLU A 1180 36.37 10.78 20.50
C GLU A 1180 36.95 11.64 21.63
N THR A 1181 37.66 11.04 22.58
CA THR A 1181 38.30 11.78 23.68
C THR A 1181 39.35 12.78 23.16
N ASP A 1182 40.23 12.36 22.25
CA ASP A 1182 41.26 13.21 21.65
C ASP A 1182 40.65 14.38 20.86
N MET A 1183 39.46 14.20 20.29
CA MET A 1183 38.71 15.26 19.62
C MET A 1183 38.15 16.26 20.64
N LEU A 1184 37.50 15.78 21.69
CA LEU A 1184 36.86 16.61 22.72
C LEU A 1184 37.88 17.35 23.60
N GLU A 1185 39.05 16.77 23.85
CA GLU A 1185 40.16 17.41 24.60
C GLU A 1185 40.77 18.62 23.87
N LYS A 1186 40.57 18.73 22.54
CA LYS A 1186 41.03 19.88 21.74
C LYS A 1186 40.08 21.07 21.80
N MET A 1187 38.84 20.87 22.26
CA MET A 1187 37.83 21.93 22.41
C MET A 1187 38.00 22.62 23.76
N GLY A 1188 37.68 23.93 23.83
CA GLY A 1188 37.57 24.61 25.12
C GLY A 1188 36.39 24.06 25.95
N ASP A 1189 36.42 24.18 27.27
CA ASP A 1189 35.41 23.55 28.16
C ASP A 1189 33.96 23.94 27.80
N GLU A 1190 33.69 25.22 27.56
CA GLU A 1190 32.38 25.72 27.16
C GLU A 1190 31.97 25.28 25.75
N GLU A 1191 32.92 25.18 24.82
CA GLU A 1191 32.68 24.69 23.47
C GLU A 1191 32.35 23.19 23.49
N ARG A 1192 33.11 22.40 24.26
CA ARG A 1192 32.90 20.96 24.45
C ARG A 1192 31.53 20.68 25.05
N ARG A 1193 31.18 21.38 26.14
CA ARG A 1193 29.87 21.22 26.79
C ARG A 1193 28.75 21.52 25.80
N ARG A 1194 28.85 22.63 25.06
CA ARG A 1194 27.89 22.98 24.00
C ARG A 1194 27.80 21.92 22.93
N TRP A 1195 28.94 21.44 22.44
CA TRP A 1195 29.02 20.42 21.38
C TRP A 1195 28.29 19.14 21.75
N ILE A 1196 28.41 18.70 23.01
CA ILE A 1196 27.74 17.51 23.53
C ILE A 1196 26.24 17.77 23.73
N MET A 1197 25.86 18.90 24.35
CA MET A 1197 24.45 19.26 24.55
C MET A 1197 23.65 19.36 23.23
N GLU A 1198 24.31 19.72 22.13
CA GLU A 1198 23.68 19.80 20.81
C GLU A 1198 23.38 18.44 20.16
N ARG A 1199 24.05 17.37 20.61
CA ARG A 1199 24.06 16.06 19.95
C ARG A 1199 23.39 14.97 20.77
N TYR A 1200 23.36 15.11 22.09
CA TYR A 1200 22.90 14.09 23.02
C TYR A 1200 21.84 14.63 23.96
#